data_AF-A0A7I8MU66-F1
#
_entry.id   AF-A0A7I8MU66-F1
#
_cell.length_a   1.000
_cell.length_b   1.000
_cell.length_c   1.000
_cell.angle_alpha   90.00
_cell.angle_beta   90.00
_cell.angle_gamma   90.00
#
_symmetry.space_group_name_H-M   'P 1'
#
loop_
_entity.id
_entity.type
_entity.pdbx_description
1 polymer ?
#
loop_
_entity_poly.entity_id
_entity_poly.type
_entity_poly.pdbx_seq_one_letter_code
_entity_poly.pdbx_strand_id
1 'polypeptide(L)'
;MTVDYLDASPGGKEGRLEIPRALKEFAPRLSSEGVVIFAGAGISVGPPSSLPNWFDLNEWILKALYDRVSLDFGIDDDYSTILRGYRNKSRSYPPDYQAQFLEECTGASYFEALTSIDIEQTNRGHNAIAAIAKSGSLAAIVTTNADRLIERSLKRSDVPFSVACDPEGFARLDDEWQDSDPAVLPIIKIHGSADVLDSLVDTRKQRRRGRAEVLNLLLTRLLHRYPFLFAGFSGADFDHDRHYLGIWDAAETSPGFCFLYQPGHPPKQAVLDLQNHYGAKAKLVEMDATQALEFCALARGVPPQLVPDGDNSGATQDLVQDRIRDWADGLDRWQAVRMTAALQEAASLPDTALRILQKAVQAKPGDTPEYTLMLADWVKTRLRLARYDDIELRTAIRRLVNLGHLMGPYYQFLCDAFVMSHITGADAYIAQCRKFTGEYKTLLVEFPPTMAVDAVLIVCQVASLYGEFPELIPALHFACDRAEQDGDDIRLAAARAELAIRLAINGKIDEGESLVKEALKVAKPLHERRVASTAIYADALIRERRGEYGKAIGISHMSYEQAVWDELRLCMSRALLVQLRLACRYGAEENVNMVRHQINMGSGHEFWAHELERELYEAEFAIRSKEPGATKRLARLADRARGVGMDVIAEKAEKLLI
;
A
#
# COMPACT_ATOMS: atom_id res chain seq x y z
N MET A 1 36.01 -32.13 4.34
CA MET A 1 35.86 -31.67 2.95
C MET A 1 36.05 -30.17 2.95
N THR A 2 37.12 -29.72 2.30
CA THR A 2 37.38 -28.32 1.93
C THR A 2 36.95 -28.16 0.48
N VAL A 3 36.32 -27.05 0.12
CA VAL A 3 36.13 -26.69 -1.28
C VAL A 3 37.24 -25.71 -1.61
N ASP A 4 38.04 -26.05 -2.62
CA ASP A 4 39.00 -25.11 -3.16
C ASP A 4 38.20 -24.08 -3.96
N TYR A 5 38.28 -22.81 -3.56
CA TYR A 5 37.60 -21.71 -4.23
C TYR A 5 38.63 -20.70 -4.74
N LEU A 6 38.44 -20.22 -5.96
CA LEU A 6 39.22 -19.14 -6.55
C LEU A 6 38.64 -17.80 -6.07
N ASP A 7 39.34 -17.12 -5.18
CA ASP A 7 39.01 -15.76 -4.74
C ASP A 7 38.98 -14.82 -5.97
N ALA A 8 37.86 -14.12 -6.17
CA ALA A 8 37.58 -13.31 -7.35
C ALA A 8 38.32 -11.96 -7.37
N SER A 9 39.14 -11.68 -6.36
CA SER A 9 39.96 -10.46 -6.33
C SER A 9 41.18 -10.57 -7.25
N PRO A 10 41.62 -9.49 -7.94
CA PRO A 10 42.81 -9.52 -8.79
C PRO A 10 44.05 -9.89 -7.95
N GLY A 11 44.54 -11.14 -8.10
CA GLY A 11 45.58 -11.74 -7.27
C GLY A 11 45.12 -12.84 -6.30
N GLY A 12 43.90 -13.38 -6.47
CA GLY A 12 43.27 -14.38 -5.60
C GLY A 12 44.19 -15.53 -5.21
N LYS A 13 44.45 -15.64 -3.90
CA LYS A 13 45.12 -16.80 -3.30
C LYS A 13 44.11 -17.95 -3.25
N GLU A 14 44.55 -19.18 -3.52
CA GLU A 14 43.78 -20.39 -3.19
C GLU A 14 43.43 -20.35 -1.69
N GLY A 15 42.15 -20.07 -1.40
CA GLY A 15 41.60 -20.10 -0.06
C GLY A 15 40.86 -21.41 0.14
N ARG A 16 41.18 -22.14 1.21
CA ARG A 16 40.33 -23.24 1.67
C ARG A 16 39.18 -22.65 2.47
N LEU A 17 37.98 -22.64 1.88
CA LEU A 17 36.79 -22.22 2.61
C LEU A 17 36.38 -23.34 3.58
N GLU A 18 36.27 -23.02 4.86
CA GLU A 18 35.76 -23.97 5.85
C GLU A 18 34.26 -24.12 5.69
N ILE A 19 33.82 -25.27 5.17
CA ILE A 19 32.40 -25.56 5.00
C ILE A 19 31.75 -25.78 6.38
N PRO A 20 30.70 -25.02 6.75
CA PRO A 20 30.02 -25.16 8.04
C PRO A 20 29.49 -26.58 8.27
N ARG A 21 29.58 -27.06 9.51
CA ARG A 21 29.15 -28.41 9.89
C ARG A 21 27.70 -28.70 9.50
N ALA A 22 26.80 -27.75 9.74
CA ALA A 22 25.38 -27.91 9.42
C ALA A 22 25.13 -28.13 7.92
N LEU A 23 25.90 -27.49 7.03
CA LEU A 23 25.78 -27.71 5.59
C LEU A 23 26.34 -29.08 5.16
N LYS A 24 27.41 -29.55 5.80
CA LYS A 24 27.94 -30.92 5.62
C LYS A 24 26.93 -31.98 6.06
N GLU A 25 26.19 -31.72 7.13
CA GLU A 25 25.12 -32.60 7.62
C GLU A 25 23.87 -32.56 6.72
N PHE A 26 23.63 -31.45 6.03
CA PHE A 26 22.53 -31.31 5.07
C PHE A 26 22.82 -31.97 3.73
N ALA A 27 24.04 -31.88 3.21
CA ALA A 27 24.40 -32.36 1.87
C ALA A 27 24.02 -33.83 1.57
N PRO A 28 24.14 -34.80 2.50
CA PRO A 28 23.65 -36.16 2.27
C PRO A 28 22.16 -36.27 1.92
N ARG A 29 21.32 -35.36 2.43
CA ARG A 29 19.86 -35.36 2.18
C ARG A 29 19.52 -35.13 0.71
N LEU A 30 20.39 -34.44 -0.03
CA LEU A 30 20.28 -34.29 -1.50
C LEU A 30 20.25 -35.65 -2.21
N SER A 31 20.86 -36.68 -1.63
CA SER A 31 20.96 -38.02 -2.24
C SER A 31 19.88 -39.00 -1.78
N SER A 32 19.38 -38.85 -0.55
CA SER A 32 18.48 -39.82 0.08
C SER A 32 17.01 -39.43 0.08
N GLU A 33 16.70 -38.13 0.05
CA GLU A 33 15.33 -37.63 0.31
C GLU A 33 14.77 -36.78 -0.83
N GLY A 34 15.62 -36.24 -1.70
CA GLY A 34 15.26 -35.12 -2.59
C GLY A 34 15.11 -33.82 -1.80
N VAL A 35 15.47 -32.69 -2.41
CA VAL A 35 15.46 -31.38 -1.73
C VAL A 35 14.66 -30.38 -2.55
N VAL A 36 13.97 -29.46 -1.86
CA VAL A 36 13.44 -28.24 -2.48
C VAL A 36 14.44 -27.11 -2.29
N ILE A 37 14.85 -26.45 -3.36
CA ILE A 37 15.58 -25.20 -3.26
C ILE A 37 14.57 -24.06 -3.27
N PHE A 38 14.59 -23.23 -2.21
CA PHE A 38 13.89 -21.96 -2.18
C PHE A 38 14.88 -20.84 -2.52
N ALA A 39 14.80 -20.33 -3.75
CA ALA A 39 15.72 -19.32 -4.28
C ALA A 39 15.12 -17.91 -4.16
N GLY A 40 15.82 -17.02 -3.44
CA GLY A 40 15.49 -15.60 -3.37
C GLY A 40 16.35 -14.72 -4.29
N ALA A 41 16.06 -13.41 -4.29
CA ALA A 41 16.71 -12.45 -5.19
C ALA A 41 18.23 -12.39 -5.01
N GLY A 42 18.75 -12.75 -3.84
CA GLY A 42 20.19 -12.82 -3.56
C GLY A 42 20.95 -13.81 -4.45
N ILE A 43 20.29 -14.80 -5.05
CA ILE A 43 20.92 -15.68 -6.05
C ILE A 43 21.31 -14.91 -7.31
N SER A 44 20.57 -13.86 -7.67
CA SER A 44 20.77 -13.10 -8.91
C SER A 44 21.75 -11.93 -8.77
N VAL A 45 22.13 -11.56 -7.55
CA VAL A 45 22.98 -10.38 -7.25
C VAL A 45 24.47 -10.62 -7.57
N GLY A 46 24.96 -11.85 -7.41
CA GLY A 46 26.38 -12.16 -7.66
C GLY A 46 26.77 -12.00 -9.14
N PRO A 47 28.03 -11.62 -9.44
CA PRO A 47 28.51 -11.51 -10.82
C PRO A 47 28.56 -12.87 -11.53
N PRO A 48 28.45 -12.91 -12.87
CA PRO A 48 28.22 -11.78 -13.77
C PRO A 48 26.74 -11.40 -14.00
N SER A 49 25.78 -12.06 -13.34
CA SER A 49 24.36 -11.68 -13.49
C SER A 49 24.08 -10.33 -12.84
N SER A 50 24.70 -10.01 -11.70
CA SER A 50 24.73 -8.66 -11.11
C SER A 50 23.40 -7.90 -11.10
N LEU A 51 22.28 -8.63 -10.98
CA LEU A 51 20.95 -8.03 -11.01
C LEU A 51 20.76 -7.18 -9.74
N PRO A 52 20.03 -6.06 -9.84
CA PRO A 52 19.70 -5.27 -8.67
C PRO A 52 18.92 -6.12 -7.67
N ASN A 53 19.14 -5.87 -6.38
CA ASN A 53 18.15 -6.33 -5.41
C ASN A 53 16.87 -5.50 -5.55
N TRP A 54 15.82 -5.92 -4.86
CA TRP A 54 14.51 -5.27 -4.93
C TRP A 54 14.52 -3.77 -4.60
N PHE A 55 15.35 -3.34 -3.64
CA PHE A 55 15.45 -1.93 -3.27
C PHE A 55 16.14 -1.10 -4.34
N ASP A 56 17.20 -1.63 -4.95
CA ASP A 56 17.96 -0.96 -6.02
C ASP A 56 17.10 -0.80 -7.27
N LEU A 57 16.36 -1.84 -7.65
CA LEU A 57 15.43 -1.80 -8.79
C LEU A 57 14.39 -0.68 -8.62
N ASN A 58 13.79 -0.58 -7.43
CA ASN A 58 12.85 0.49 -7.12
C ASN A 58 13.51 1.87 -7.16
N GLU A 59 14.74 2.03 -6.66
CA GLU A 59 15.47 3.31 -6.77
C GLU A 59 15.73 3.72 -8.22
N TRP A 60 15.98 2.75 -9.12
CA TRP A 60 16.17 3.01 -10.54
C TRP A 60 14.87 3.38 -11.24
N ILE A 61 13.77 2.69 -10.95
CA ILE A 61 12.42 3.03 -11.46
C ILE A 61 12.04 4.46 -11.04
N LEU A 62 12.19 4.78 -9.75
CA LEU A 62 11.91 6.13 -9.25
C LEU A 62 12.77 7.16 -9.96
N LYS A 63 14.08 6.91 -10.10
CA LYS A 63 14.98 7.85 -10.80
C LYS A 63 14.50 8.11 -12.22
N ALA A 64 14.20 7.06 -13.00
CA ALA A 64 13.79 7.19 -14.39
C ALA A 64 12.48 8.00 -14.52
N LEU A 65 11.52 7.79 -13.62
CA LEU A 65 10.28 8.59 -13.58
C LEU A 65 10.56 10.08 -13.31
N TYR A 66 11.41 10.40 -12.33
CA TYR A 66 11.76 11.79 -12.04
C TYR A 66 12.53 12.44 -13.20
N ASP A 67 13.50 11.74 -13.79
CA ASP A 67 14.24 12.24 -14.95
C ASP A 67 13.27 12.57 -16.11
N ARG A 68 12.30 11.70 -16.37
CA ARG A 68 11.25 11.89 -17.39
C ARG A 68 10.39 13.12 -17.10
N VAL A 69 9.88 13.23 -15.87
CA VAL A 69 9.03 14.37 -15.46
C VAL A 69 9.80 15.69 -15.44
N SER A 70 11.07 15.66 -15.04
CA SER A 70 11.98 16.80 -15.08
C SER A 70 12.18 17.28 -16.52
N LEU A 71 12.44 16.36 -17.45
CA LEU A 71 12.61 16.65 -18.88
C LEU A 71 11.34 17.27 -19.50
N ASP A 72 10.16 16.71 -19.23
CA ASP A 72 8.92 17.14 -19.88
C ASP A 72 8.34 18.44 -19.29
N PHE A 73 8.55 18.72 -18.01
CA PHE A 73 7.86 19.79 -17.28
C PHE A 73 8.79 20.74 -16.51
N GLY A 74 10.11 20.56 -16.58
CA GLY A 74 11.10 21.38 -15.86
C GLY A 74 10.90 21.33 -14.35
N ILE A 75 10.71 20.13 -13.81
CA ILE A 75 10.53 19.87 -12.37
C ILE A 75 11.89 19.54 -11.75
N ASP A 76 12.32 20.30 -10.73
CA ASP A 76 13.67 20.18 -10.15
C ASP A 76 13.92 18.84 -9.43
N ASP A 77 15.17 18.37 -9.43
CA ASP A 77 15.59 17.08 -8.84
C ASP A 77 15.38 16.98 -7.31
N ASP A 78 15.19 18.12 -6.62
CA ASP A 78 14.97 18.20 -5.17
C ASP A 78 13.81 17.32 -4.71
N TYR A 79 12.77 17.17 -5.53
CA TYR A 79 11.59 16.36 -5.18
C TYR A 79 11.92 14.86 -5.06
N SER A 80 12.87 14.37 -5.85
CA SER A 80 13.35 13.00 -5.76
C SER A 80 14.15 12.77 -4.47
N THR A 81 14.95 13.78 -4.08
CA THR A 81 15.76 13.74 -2.85
C THR A 81 14.88 13.72 -1.60
N ILE A 82 13.80 14.50 -1.59
CA ILE A 82 12.83 14.52 -0.48
C ILE A 82 12.15 13.15 -0.34
N LEU A 83 11.67 12.57 -1.46
CA LEU A 83 11.01 11.26 -1.44
C LEU A 83 11.97 10.15 -0.96
N ARG A 84 13.21 10.11 -1.50
CA ARG A 84 14.24 9.16 -1.05
C ARG A 84 14.57 9.35 0.43
N GLY A 85 14.66 10.60 0.89
CA GLY A 85 14.86 10.93 2.29
C GLY A 85 13.76 10.41 3.20
N TYR A 86 12.49 10.48 2.75
CA TYR A 86 11.35 9.91 3.46
C TYR A 86 11.39 8.38 3.47
N ARG A 87 11.57 7.76 2.30
CA ARG A 87 11.69 6.29 2.13
C ARG A 87 12.77 5.70 3.04
N ASN A 88 13.97 6.29 3.05
CA ASN A 88 15.10 5.75 3.82
C ASN A 88 14.95 5.94 5.34
N LYS A 89 14.18 6.93 5.78
CA LYS A 89 13.93 7.19 7.21
C LYS A 89 12.69 6.46 7.72
N SER A 90 11.76 6.12 6.85
CA SER A 90 10.43 5.68 7.23
C SER A 90 10.21 4.22 6.86
N ARG A 91 9.99 3.37 7.88
CA ARG A 91 9.50 2.00 7.65
C ARG A 91 8.08 1.94 7.07
N SER A 92 7.42 3.09 6.94
CA SER A 92 6.02 3.20 6.51
C SER A 92 5.80 3.23 5.00
N TYR A 93 6.87 3.32 4.21
CA TYR A 93 6.76 3.48 2.75
C TYR A 93 7.48 2.36 1.98
N PRO A 94 7.07 1.09 2.18
CA PRO A 94 7.74 -0.05 1.58
C PRO A 94 7.52 -0.08 0.05
N PRO A 95 8.39 -0.76 -0.71
CA PRO A 95 8.30 -0.80 -2.17
C PRO A 95 6.99 -1.37 -2.74
N ASP A 96 6.40 -2.39 -2.12
CA ASP A 96 5.10 -2.97 -2.55
C ASP A 96 3.95 -1.95 -2.42
N TYR A 97 4.09 -1.00 -1.49
CA TYR A 97 3.17 0.13 -1.37
C TYR A 97 3.39 1.17 -2.49
N GLN A 98 4.64 1.42 -2.89
CA GLN A 98 4.96 2.28 -4.04
C GLN A 98 4.44 1.69 -5.35
N ALA A 99 4.69 0.39 -5.57
CA ALA A 99 4.21 -0.39 -6.70
C ALA A 99 2.69 -0.25 -6.86
N GLN A 100 1.94 -0.24 -5.75
CA GLN A 100 0.49 -0.06 -5.78
C GLN A 100 0.05 1.25 -6.46
N PHE A 101 0.74 2.35 -6.19
CA PHE A 101 0.39 3.64 -6.80
C PHE A 101 0.81 3.71 -8.26
N LEU A 102 1.95 3.12 -8.60
CA LEU A 102 2.43 3.06 -9.97
C LEU A 102 1.47 2.24 -10.85
N GLU A 103 1.02 1.09 -10.36
CA GLU A 103 0.00 0.27 -11.02
C GLU A 103 -1.36 0.99 -11.09
N GLU A 104 -1.85 1.64 -10.03
CA GLU A 104 -3.12 2.40 -10.10
C GLU A 104 -3.07 3.53 -11.15
N CYS A 105 -1.89 4.07 -11.45
CA CYS A 105 -1.73 5.14 -12.44
C CYS A 105 -1.68 4.62 -13.88
N THR A 106 -1.09 3.44 -14.12
CA THR A 106 -0.71 2.99 -15.47
C THR A 106 -1.15 1.57 -15.82
N GLY A 107 -1.74 0.85 -14.88
CA GLY A 107 -2.11 -0.55 -15.01
C GLY A 107 -0.90 -1.43 -15.29
N ALA A 108 -1.05 -2.33 -16.28
CA ALA A 108 -0.05 -3.32 -16.65
C ALA A 108 1.30 -2.71 -17.05
N SER A 109 1.33 -1.48 -17.56
CA SER A 109 2.58 -0.83 -17.99
C SER A 109 3.59 -0.64 -16.86
N TYR A 110 3.16 -0.57 -15.59
CA TYR A 110 4.12 -0.57 -14.47
C TYR A 110 4.97 -1.86 -14.45
N PHE A 111 4.36 -3.01 -14.67
CA PHE A 111 5.03 -4.30 -14.58
C PHE A 111 6.08 -4.49 -15.68
N GLU A 112 5.98 -3.76 -16.79
CA GLU A 112 6.99 -3.76 -17.86
C GLU A 112 8.36 -3.30 -17.33
N ALA A 113 8.38 -2.36 -16.39
CA ALA A 113 9.62 -1.95 -15.71
C ALA A 113 10.29 -3.11 -14.97
N LEU A 114 9.50 -4.02 -14.39
CA LEU A 114 10.02 -5.18 -13.67
C LEU A 114 10.64 -6.22 -14.61
N THR A 115 10.25 -6.24 -15.88
CA THR A 115 10.83 -7.16 -16.88
C THR A 115 12.25 -6.77 -17.29
N SER A 116 12.72 -5.58 -16.91
CA SER A 116 14.08 -5.08 -17.19
C SER A 116 15.18 -6.03 -16.69
N ILE A 117 14.90 -6.76 -15.61
CA ILE A 117 15.80 -7.75 -15.00
C ILE A 117 15.94 -9.04 -15.81
N ASP A 118 15.12 -9.25 -16.83
CA ASP A 118 15.19 -10.44 -17.65
C ASP A 118 16.36 -10.38 -18.66
N ILE A 119 17.55 -10.70 -18.17
CA ILE A 119 18.82 -10.66 -18.91
C ILE A 119 19.33 -12.06 -19.25
N GLU A 120 20.20 -12.19 -20.25
CA GLU A 120 20.75 -13.51 -20.63
C GLU A 120 21.86 -14.04 -19.71
N GLN A 121 22.51 -13.15 -18.95
CA GLN A 121 23.72 -13.48 -18.20
C GLN A 121 23.36 -14.19 -16.89
N THR A 122 23.76 -15.47 -16.77
CA THR A 122 23.64 -16.24 -15.52
C THR A 122 24.94 -16.13 -14.72
N ASN A 123 24.84 -16.42 -13.42
CA ASN A 123 25.99 -16.53 -12.52
C ASN A 123 26.24 -17.96 -12.02
N ARG A 124 27.28 -18.08 -11.20
CA ARG A 124 27.71 -19.34 -10.58
C ARG A 124 26.62 -19.99 -9.72
N GLY A 125 25.81 -19.21 -9.00
CA GLY A 125 24.69 -19.71 -8.20
C GLY A 125 23.63 -20.42 -9.04
N HIS A 126 23.22 -19.80 -10.15
CA HIS A 126 22.28 -20.43 -11.11
C HIS A 126 22.84 -21.74 -11.67
N ASN A 127 24.11 -21.73 -12.07
CA ASN A 127 24.78 -22.90 -12.62
C ASN A 127 24.97 -24.02 -11.59
N ALA A 128 25.17 -23.67 -10.32
CA ALA A 128 25.19 -24.65 -9.24
C ALA A 128 23.81 -25.27 -9.02
N ILE A 129 22.72 -24.49 -9.07
CA ILE A 129 21.35 -25.02 -9.03
C ILE A 129 21.12 -25.99 -10.19
N ALA A 130 21.52 -25.63 -11.41
CA ALA A 130 21.38 -26.50 -12.58
C ALA A 130 22.20 -27.79 -12.46
N ALA A 131 23.40 -27.75 -11.86
CA ALA A 131 24.20 -28.93 -11.59
C ALA A 131 23.58 -29.85 -10.53
N ILE A 132 23.02 -29.30 -9.45
CA ILE A 132 22.27 -30.07 -8.46
C ILE A 132 21.04 -30.72 -9.11
N ALA A 133 20.30 -29.97 -9.94
CA ALA A 133 19.16 -30.48 -10.69
C ALA A 133 19.56 -31.65 -11.61
N LYS A 134 20.66 -31.51 -12.36
CA LYS A 134 21.20 -32.55 -13.25
C LYS A 134 21.59 -33.83 -12.52
N SER A 135 21.91 -33.75 -11.24
CA SER A 135 22.19 -34.93 -10.40
C SER A 135 20.93 -35.70 -9.95
N GLY A 136 19.73 -35.22 -10.31
CA GLY A 136 18.45 -35.81 -9.91
C GLY A 136 18.08 -35.57 -8.44
N SER A 137 18.74 -34.60 -7.78
CA SER A 137 18.59 -34.36 -6.34
C SER A 137 17.48 -33.37 -5.97
N LEU A 138 16.87 -32.68 -6.93
CA LEU A 138 15.85 -31.68 -6.68
C LEU A 138 14.45 -32.25 -6.90
N ALA A 139 13.58 -32.03 -5.92
CA ALA A 139 12.15 -32.32 -6.04
C ALA A 139 11.40 -31.15 -6.70
N ALA A 140 11.80 -29.92 -6.39
CA ALA A 140 11.27 -28.70 -6.99
C ALA A 140 12.22 -27.52 -6.76
N ILE A 141 12.04 -26.47 -7.54
CA ILE A 141 12.60 -25.14 -7.25
C ILE A 141 11.42 -24.22 -6.95
N VAL A 142 11.44 -23.55 -5.80
CA VAL A 142 10.48 -22.50 -5.46
C VAL A 142 11.25 -21.17 -5.46
N THR A 143 10.72 -20.13 -6.08
CA THR A 143 11.45 -18.84 -6.14
C THR A 143 10.54 -17.62 -6.07
N THR A 144 11.04 -16.57 -5.42
CA THR A 144 10.48 -15.21 -5.46
C THR A 144 10.95 -14.41 -6.68
N ASN A 145 11.89 -14.94 -7.47
CA ASN A 145 12.50 -14.19 -8.54
C ASN A 145 11.60 -14.21 -9.78
N ALA A 146 11.36 -13.04 -10.36
CA ALA A 146 10.65 -12.93 -11.63
C ALA A 146 11.59 -13.16 -12.84
N ASP A 147 12.89 -12.94 -12.69
CA ASP A 147 13.90 -13.21 -13.73
C ASP A 147 13.93 -14.68 -14.15
N ARG A 148 14.44 -14.98 -15.36
CA ARG A 148 14.49 -16.34 -15.92
C ARG A 148 15.87 -17.00 -15.85
N LEU A 149 16.73 -16.56 -14.94
CA LEU A 149 18.14 -16.99 -14.93
C LEU A 149 18.32 -18.45 -14.50
N ILE A 150 17.47 -18.96 -13.61
CA ILE A 150 17.46 -20.38 -13.23
C ILE A 150 17.07 -21.23 -14.44
N GLU A 151 16.00 -20.86 -15.14
CA GLU A 151 15.50 -21.53 -16.35
C GLU A 151 16.54 -21.54 -17.47
N ARG A 152 17.20 -20.39 -17.70
CA ARG A 152 18.30 -20.29 -18.67
C ARG A 152 19.44 -21.24 -18.33
N SER A 153 19.81 -21.35 -17.06
CA SER A 153 20.89 -22.24 -16.61
C SER A 153 20.52 -23.73 -16.73
N LEU A 154 19.28 -24.09 -16.38
CA LEU A 154 18.75 -25.44 -16.56
C LEU A 154 18.72 -25.84 -18.04
N LYS A 155 18.24 -24.95 -18.90
CA LYS A 155 18.21 -25.16 -20.36
C LYS A 155 19.61 -25.36 -20.92
N ARG A 156 20.61 -24.58 -20.50
CA ARG A 156 22.03 -24.74 -20.89
C ARG A 156 22.68 -26.03 -20.37
N SER A 157 22.08 -26.64 -19.36
CA SER A 157 22.56 -27.88 -18.74
C SER A 157 21.82 -29.13 -19.23
N ASP A 158 20.90 -28.97 -20.18
CA ASP A 158 19.99 -30.00 -20.70
C ASP A 158 19.13 -30.66 -19.60
N VAL A 159 18.72 -29.88 -18.61
CA VAL A 159 17.81 -30.35 -17.55
C VAL A 159 16.37 -30.03 -17.98
N PRO A 160 15.49 -31.03 -18.14
CA PRO A 160 14.08 -30.77 -18.45
C PRO A 160 13.34 -30.21 -17.24
N PHE A 161 12.55 -29.17 -17.46
CA PHE A 161 11.78 -28.50 -16.41
C PHE A 161 10.43 -27.98 -16.92
N SER A 162 9.52 -27.71 -15.99
CA SER A 162 8.26 -27.00 -16.22
C SER A 162 8.20 -25.76 -15.32
N VAL A 163 7.47 -24.71 -15.75
CA VAL A 163 7.32 -23.46 -14.99
C VAL A 163 5.86 -23.25 -14.66
N ALA A 164 5.57 -23.03 -13.37
CA ALA A 164 4.29 -22.57 -12.87
C ALA A 164 4.48 -21.21 -12.21
N CYS A 165 3.81 -20.18 -12.74
CA CYS A 165 3.94 -18.79 -12.28
C CYS A 165 2.59 -18.07 -12.09
N ASP A 166 1.50 -18.70 -12.52
CA ASP A 166 0.13 -18.17 -12.48
C ASP A 166 -0.85 -19.26 -11.99
N PRO A 167 -2.12 -18.91 -11.67
CA PRO A 167 -3.11 -19.87 -11.17
C PRO A 167 -3.30 -21.09 -12.08
N GLU A 168 -3.27 -20.92 -13.39
CA GLU A 168 -3.43 -22.02 -14.35
C GLU A 168 -2.21 -22.96 -14.36
N GLY A 169 -1.00 -22.42 -14.30
CA GLY A 169 0.24 -23.19 -14.19
C GLY A 169 0.31 -23.96 -12.88
N PHE A 170 -0.14 -23.37 -11.77
CA PHE A 170 -0.23 -24.07 -10.49
C PHE A 170 -1.25 -25.21 -10.54
N ALA A 171 -2.41 -25.01 -11.18
CA ALA A 171 -3.41 -26.07 -11.35
C ALA A 171 -2.87 -27.24 -12.20
N ARG A 172 -2.24 -26.94 -13.35
CA ARG A 172 -1.61 -27.98 -14.19
C ARG A 172 -0.57 -28.80 -13.41
N LEU A 173 0.28 -28.11 -12.64
CA LEU A 173 1.28 -28.78 -11.82
C LEU A 173 0.65 -29.62 -10.70
N ASP A 174 -0.45 -29.17 -10.08
CA ASP A 174 -1.15 -29.95 -9.06
C ASP A 174 -1.74 -31.23 -9.64
N ASP A 175 -2.39 -31.15 -10.80
CA ASP A 175 -2.95 -32.30 -11.51
C ASP A 175 -1.86 -33.33 -11.86
N GLU A 176 -0.72 -32.88 -12.40
CA GLU A 176 0.42 -33.75 -12.71
C GLU A 176 0.95 -34.50 -11.48
N TRP A 177 0.88 -33.86 -10.31
CA TRP A 177 1.46 -34.39 -9.07
C TRP A 177 0.52 -35.33 -8.29
N GLN A 178 -0.79 -35.29 -8.57
CA GLN A 178 -1.75 -36.19 -7.92
C GLN A 178 -1.54 -37.66 -8.34
N ASP A 179 -1.12 -37.89 -9.59
CA ASP A 179 -0.97 -39.23 -10.16
C ASP A 179 0.43 -39.84 -9.95
N SER A 180 1.47 -39.00 -9.86
CA SER A 180 2.87 -39.43 -9.63
C SER A 180 3.79 -38.23 -9.36
N ASP A 181 5.05 -38.45 -8.99
CA ASP A 181 6.04 -37.36 -9.00
C ASP A 181 6.17 -36.81 -10.45
N PRO A 182 6.29 -35.47 -10.64
CA PRO A 182 6.26 -34.85 -11.95
C PRO A 182 7.37 -35.38 -12.86
N ALA A 183 7.07 -35.52 -14.15
CA ALA A 183 7.98 -36.11 -15.14
C ALA A 183 9.25 -35.26 -15.38
N VAL A 184 9.17 -33.96 -15.10
CA VAL A 184 10.25 -32.98 -15.24
C VAL A 184 10.33 -32.13 -13.98
N LEU A 185 11.46 -31.45 -13.76
CA LEU A 185 11.66 -30.64 -12.55
C LEU A 185 10.71 -29.43 -12.54
N PRO A 186 9.82 -29.29 -11.55
CA PRO A 186 8.95 -28.11 -11.46
C PRO A 186 9.68 -26.89 -10.90
N ILE A 187 9.43 -25.73 -11.52
CA ILE A 187 9.84 -24.41 -11.05
C ILE A 187 8.57 -23.63 -10.70
N ILE A 188 8.41 -23.30 -9.42
CA ILE A 188 7.25 -22.60 -8.87
C ILE A 188 7.66 -21.17 -8.56
N LYS A 189 7.22 -20.22 -9.38
CA LYS A 189 7.53 -18.78 -9.24
C LYS A 189 6.39 -18.07 -8.53
N ILE A 190 6.59 -17.75 -7.26
CA ILE A 190 5.50 -17.26 -6.39
C ILE A 190 5.16 -15.77 -6.60
N HIS A 191 6.04 -15.03 -7.27
CA HIS A 191 5.84 -13.62 -7.63
C HIS A 191 5.69 -13.42 -9.14
N GLY A 192 5.39 -14.49 -9.89
CA GLY A 192 5.26 -14.46 -11.33
C GLY A 192 6.58 -14.59 -12.08
N SER A 193 6.52 -14.40 -13.40
CA SER A 193 7.67 -14.46 -14.31
C SER A 193 7.72 -13.24 -15.22
N ALA A 194 8.92 -12.75 -15.51
CA ALA A 194 9.15 -11.56 -16.32
C ALA A 194 8.68 -11.71 -17.79
N ASP A 195 8.46 -12.93 -18.28
CA ASP A 195 7.92 -13.20 -19.61
C ASP A 195 6.40 -13.42 -19.65
N VAL A 196 5.75 -13.42 -18.49
CA VAL A 196 4.30 -13.52 -18.34
C VAL A 196 3.83 -12.36 -17.47
N LEU A 197 3.66 -11.19 -18.08
CA LEU A 197 3.42 -9.92 -17.38
C LEU A 197 2.27 -10.00 -16.36
N ASP A 198 1.15 -10.61 -16.76
CA ASP A 198 -0.06 -10.74 -15.93
C ASP A 198 0.13 -11.67 -14.72
N SER A 199 1.21 -12.45 -14.67
CA SER A 199 1.56 -13.30 -13.53
C SER A 199 2.29 -12.56 -12.41
N LEU A 200 2.85 -11.36 -12.70
CA LEU A 200 3.70 -10.65 -11.77
C LEU A 200 2.92 -10.17 -10.54
N VAL A 201 3.43 -10.50 -9.36
CA VAL A 201 2.87 -10.09 -8.07
C VAL A 201 3.86 -9.18 -7.38
N ASP A 202 3.52 -7.89 -7.33
CA ASP A 202 4.39 -6.89 -6.72
C ASP A 202 3.64 -5.91 -5.81
N THR A 203 2.43 -5.54 -6.21
CA THR A 203 1.62 -4.57 -5.49
C THR A 203 1.11 -5.12 -4.16
N ARG A 204 0.87 -4.20 -3.21
CA ARG A 204 0.26 -4.53 -1.92
C ARG A 204 -1.13 -5.17 -2.08
N LYS A 205 -1.98 -4.72 -3.02
CA LYS A 205 -3.31 -5.32 -3.25
C LYS A 205 -3.20 -6.77 -3.68
N GLN A 206 -2.31 -7.10 -4.62
CA GLN A 206 -2.10 -8.47 -5.05
C GLN A 206 -1.65 -9.35 -3.88
N ARG A 207 -0.70 -8.89 -3.07
CA ARG A 207 -0.24 -9.60 -1.87
C ARG A 207 -1.36 -9.78 -0.84
N ARG A 208 -2.25 -8.78 -0.69
CA ARG A 208 -3.34 -8.77 0.28
C ARG A 208 -4.51 -9.68 -0.09
N ARG A 209 -4.86 -9.75 -1.39
CA ARG A 209 -5.85 -10.74 -1.90
C ARG A 209 -5.43 -12.18 -1.60
N GLY A 210 -4.14 -12.38 -1.29
CA GLY A 210 -3.58 -13.68 -1.00
C GLY A 210 -3.21 -14.40 -2.29
N ARG A 211 -2.66 -15.60 -2.11
CA ARG A 211 -2.24 -16.45 -3.22
C ARG A 211 -3.39 -17.34 -3.67
N ALA A 212 -3.30 -17.83 -4.90
CA ALA A 212 -4.17 -18.90 -5.37
C ALA A 212 -4.14 -20.08 -4.39
N GLU A 213 -5.31 -20.62 -4.05
CA GLU A 213 -5.44 -21.73 -3.10
C GLU A 213 -4.59 -22.94 -3.51
N VAL A 214 -4.56 -23.25 -4.81
CA VAL A 214 -3.73 -24.32 -5.38
C VAL A 214 -2.23 -24.13 -5.12
N LEU A 215 -1.72 -22.89 -5.15
CA LEU A 215 -0.32 -22.62 -4.81
C LEU A 215 -0.03 -22.96 -3.34
N ASN A 216 -0.97 -22.63 -2.43
CA ASN A 216 -0.80 -22.99 -1.03
C ASN A 216 -0.80 -24.52 -0.83
N LEU A 217 -1.68 -25.25 -1.52
CA LEU A 217 -1.71 -26.72 -1.48
C LEU A 217 -0.40 -27.34 -1.97
N LEU A 218 0.14 -26.85 -3.11
CA LEU A 218 1.43 -27.29 -3.65
C LEU A 218 2.57 -27.07 -2.65
N LEU A 219 2.64 -25.87 -2.05
CA LEU A 219 3.68 -25.51 -1.09
C LEU A 219 3.57 -26.32 0.20
N THR A 220 2.36 -26.52 0.73
CA THR A 220 2.13 -27.38 1.90
C THR A 220 2.58 -28.81 1.63
N ARG A 221 2.25 -29.37 0.46
CA ARG A 221 2.70 -30.71 0.05
C ARG A 221 4.22 -30.80 0.02
N LEU A 222 4.89 -29.81 -0.57
CA LEU A 222 6.34 -29.74 -0.61
C LEU A 222 6.95 -29.67 0.79
N LEU A 223 6.46 -28.78 1.64
CA LEU A 223 6.95 -28.56 3.00
C LEU A 223 6.82 -29.82 3.88
N HIS A 224 5.78 -30.61 3.66
CA HIS A 224 5.55 -31.86 4.39
C HIS A 224 6.43 -33.01 3.91
N ARG A 225 6.83 -33.03 2.63
CA ARG A 225 7.52 -34.18 2.03
C ARG A 225 9.02 -34.01 1.93
N TYR A 226 9.52 -32.80 1.71
CA TYR A 226 10.93 -32.57 1.39
C TYR A 226 11.59 -31.58 2.35
N PRO A 227 12.89 -31.77 2.65
CA PRO A 227 13.70 -30.71 3.24
C PRO A 227 13.88 -29.51 2.30
N PHE A 228 13.90 -28.31 2.88
CA PHE A 228 14.11 -27.06 2.14
C PHE A 228 15.53 -26.53 2.33
N LEU A 229 16.14 -26.04 1.25
CA LEU A 229 17.34 -25.21 1.27
C LEU A 229 16.98 -23.79 0.84
N PHE A 230 16.95 -22.85 1.78
CA PHE A 230 16.75 -21.43 1.47
C PHE A 230 18.07 -20.79 1.08
N ALA A 231 18.15 -20.28 -0.14
CA ALA A 231 19.36 -19.69 -0.72
C ALA A 231 19.05 -18.33 -1.35
N GLY A 232 19.75 -17.28 -0.94
CA GLY A 232 19.54 -15.91 -1.44
C GLY A 232 18.20 -15.27 -1.00
N PHE A 233 17.47 -15.87 -0.07
CA PHE A 233 16.23 -15.33 0.49
C PHE A 233 16.50 -14.66 1.85
N SER A 234 16.07 -13.42 2.02
CA SER A 234 16.37 -12.64 3.23
C SER A 234 15.46 -12.94 4.41
N GLY A 235 14.30 -13.56 4.18
CA GLY A 235 13.27 -13.76 5.20
C GLY A 235 12.51 -12.47 5.58
N ALA A 236 12.62 -11.39 4.80
CA ALA A 236 11.92 -10.13 5.09
C ALA A 236 10.40 -10.25 5.12
N ASP A 237 9.82 -11.17 4.33
CA ASP A 237 8.38 -11.39 4.31
C ASP A 237 7.84 -11.92 5.65
N PHE A 238 8.66 -12.65 6.43
CA PHE A 238 8.26 -13.15 7.75
C PHE A 238 8.05 -12.05 8.79
N ASP A 239 8.64 -10.86 8.59
CA ASP A 239 8.40 -9.70 9.46
C ASP A 239 6.96 -9.16 9.29
N HIS A 240 6.35 -9.40 8.12
CA HIS A 240 5.01 -8.91 7.77
C HIS A 240 3.93 -9.99 7.97
N ASP A 241 4.25 -11.22 7.58
CA ASP A 241 3.38 -12.39 7.73
C ASP A 241 4.18 -13.55 8.31
N ARG A 242 3.94 -13.85 9.59
CA ARG A 242 4.59 -14.98 10.27
C ARG A 242 4.27 -16.30 9.58
N HIS A 243 3.10 -16.43 8.96
CA HIS A 243 2.62 -17.63 8.28
C HIS A 243 2.94 -17.64 6.78
N TYR A 244 3.85 -16.77 6.34
CA TYR A 244 4.21 -16.63 4.93
C TYR A 244 4.55 -18.00 4.31
N LEU A 245 3.81 -18.32 3.24
CA LEU A 245 3.92 -19.57 2.45
C LEU A 245 3.61 -20.85 3.24
N GLY A 246 2.95 -20.76 4.39
CA GLY A 246 2.65 -21.90 5.26
C GLY A 246 3.90 -22.53 5.90
N ILE A 247 5.07 -21.88 5.80
CA ILE A 247 6.33 -22.41 6.32
C ILE A 247 6.26 -22.55 7.84
N TRP A 248 5.68 -21.57 8.53
CA TRP A 248 5.45 -21.65 9.97
C TRP A 248 4.53 -22.82 10.33
N ASP A 249 3.43 -22.99 9.60
CA ASP A 249 2.40 -23.98 9.89
C ASP A 249 2.86 -25.42 9.66
N ALA A 250 3.83 -25.62 8.76
CA ALA A 250 4.41 -26.94 8.47
C ALA A 250 5.42 -27.42 9.52
N ALA A 251 5.70 -26.65 10.59
CA ALA A 251 6.78 -26.95 11.53
C ALA A 251 6.70 -28.34 12.16
N GLU A 252 5.51 -28.85 12.45
CA GLU A 252 5.32 -30.17 13.08
C GLU A 252 5.66 -31.31 12.11
N THR A 253 5.13 -31.24 10.89
CA THR A 253 5.15 -32.30 9.88
C THR A 253 6.36 -32.22 8.95
N SER A 254 6.99 -31.05 8.81
CA SER A 254 8.07 -30.84 7.86
C SER A 254 9.35 -31.62 8.22
N PRO A 255 10.09 -32.14 7.22
CA PRO A 255 11.45 -32.68 7.40
C PRO A 255 12.50 -31.65 7.81
N GLY A 256 12.14 -30.36 7.86
CA GLY A 256 13.02 -29.28 8.28
C GLY A 256 13.69 -28.53 7.14
N PHE A 257 14.55 -27.57 7.48
CA PHE A 257 15.20 -26.71 6.51
C PHE A 257 16.64 -26.34 6.90
N CYS A 258 17.42 -26.00 5.88
CA CYS A 258 18.68 -25.28 5.99
C CYS A 258 18.49 -23.87 5.40
N PHE A 259 18.79 -22.84 6.18
CA PHE A 259 18.65 -21.45 5.76
C PHE A 259 20.03 -20.79 5.68
N LEU A 260 20.41 -20.41 4.47
CA LEU A 260 21.68 -19.71 4.21
C LEU A 260 21.49 -18.22 4.45
N TYR A 261 22.35 -17.61 5.25
CA TYR A 261 22.40 -16.16 5.43
C TYR A 261 23.80 -15.63 5.11
N GLN A 262 23.84 -14.42 4.53
CA GLN A 262 25.07 -13.81 4.03
C GLN A 262 26.03 -13.50 5.18
N PRO A 263 27.34 -13.78 5.03
CA PRO A 263 28.34 -13.39 6.01
C PRO A 263 28.28 -11.90 6.36
N GLY A 264 28.31 -11.59 7.66
CA GLY A 264 28.20 -10.20 8.15
C GLY A 264 26.77 -9.63 8.18
N HIS A 265 25.77 -10.37 7.71
CA HIS A 265 24.36 -9.99 7.78
C HIS A 265 23.58 -11.01 8.61
N PRO A 266 23.40 -10.78 9.92
CA PRO A 266 22.73 -11.74 10.78
C PRO A 266 21.28 -11.95 10.33
N PRO A 267 20.73 -13.17 10.54
CA PRO A 267 19.35 -13.48 10.21
C PRO A 267 18.39 -12.57 10.98
N LYS A 268 17.27 -12.22 10.33
CA LYS A 268 16.19 -11.43 10.95
C LYS A 268 15.59 -12.16 12.15
N GLN A 269 15.03 -11.40 13.09
CA GLN A 269 14.37 -11.97 14.28
C GLN A 269 13.26 -12.96 13.91
N ALA A 270 12.45 -12.68 12.88
CA ALA A 270 11.42 -13.60 12.43
C ALA A 270 11.98 -14.95 11.92
N VAL A 271 13.17 -14.96 11.32
CA VAL A 271 13.86 -16.20 10.89
C VAL A 271 14.39 -16.97 12.11
N LEU A 272 14.92 -16.28 13.13
CA LEU A 272 15.32 -16.90 14.39
C LEU A 272 14.11 -17.52 15.12
N ASP A 273 12.99 -16.82 15.14
CA ASP A 273 11.74 -17.32 15.74
C ASP A 273 11.24 -18.56 14.99
N LEU A 274 11.34 -18.57 13.66
CA LEU A 274 11.01 -19.72 12.83
C LEU A 274 11.94 -20.91 13.10
N GLN A 275 13.25 -20.68 13.22
CA GLN A 275 14.20 -21.72 13.61
C GLN A 275 13.83 -22.33 14.97
N ASN A 276 13.54 -21.49 15.96
CA ASN A 276 13.14 -21.93 17.29
C ASN A 276 11.85 -22.77 17.24
N HIS A 277 10.91 -22.40 16.37
CA HIS A 277 9.66 -23.14 16.20
C HIS A 277 9.88 -24.54 15.60
N TYR A 278 10.79 -24.66 14.63
CA TYR A 278 11.16 -25.95 14.03
C TYR A 278 12.10 -26.80 14.91
N GLY A 279 12.78 -26.17 15.87
CA GLY A 279 13.73 -26.82 16.78
C GLY A 279 14.92 -27.43 16.03
N ALA A 280 15.27 -28.68 16.37
CA ALA A 280 16.46 -29.34 15.83
C ALA A 280 16.43 -29.56 14.30
N LYS A 281 15.25 -29.49 13.68
CA LYS A 281 15.00 -29.67 12.25
C LYS A 281 15.40 -28.45 11.41
N ALA A 282 15.58 -27.29 12.02
CA ALA A 282 15.99 -26.06 11.34
C ALA A 282 17.46 -25.72 11.62
N LYS A 283 18.21 -25.46 10.55
CA LYS A 283 19.62 -25.05 10.63
C LYS A 283 19.78 -23.69 9.95
N LEU A 284 20.44 -22.75 10.63
CA LEU A 284 20.92 -21.51 10.04
C LEU A 284 22.41 -21.64 9.75
N VAL A 285 22.84 -21.21 8.57
CA VAL A 285 24.22 -21.33 8.11
C VAL A 285 24.70 -20.00 7.56
N GLU A 286 25.75 -19.44 8.18
CA GLU A 286 26.46 -18.27 7.64
C GLU A 286 27.35 -18.71 6.48
N MET A 287 26.94 -18.43 5.26
CA MET A 287 27.71 -18.74 4.07
C MET A 287 27.11 -17.99 2.88
N ASP A 288 27.96 -17.57 1.95
CA ASP A 288 27.48 -17.05 0.67
C ASP A 288 26.66 -18.13 -0.04
N ALA A 289 25.48 -17.74 -0.55
CA ALA A 289 24.53 -18.68 -1.14
C ALA A 289 25.11 -19.40 -2.37
N THR A 290 25.89 -18.71 -3.18
CA THR A 290 26.54 -19.29 -4.35
C THR A 290 27.55 -20.36 -3.92
N GLN A 291 28.43 -20.02 -2.98
CA GLN A 291 29.45 -20.97 -2.48
C GLN A 291 28.83 -22.22 -1.84
N ALA A 292 27.73 -22.05 -1.09
CA ALA A 292 27.00 -23.16 -0.50
C ALA A 292 26.38 -24.08 -1.56
N LEU A 293 25.76 -23.49 -2.60
CA LEU A 293 25.19 -24.25 -3.72
C LEU A 293 26.26 -24.99 -4.51
N GLU A 294 27.42 -24.37 -4.74
CA GLU A 294 28.55 -25.03 -5.41
C GLU A 294 29.07 -26.22 -4.61
N PHE A 295 29.20 -26.06 -3.29
CA PHE A 295 29.54 -27.18 -2.41
C PHE A 295 28.52 -28.32 -2.54
N CYS A 296 27.23 -28.01 -2.53
CA CYS A 296 26.16 -28.99 -2.72
C CYS A 296 26.26 -29.71 -4.07
N ALA A 297 26.53 -28.98 -5.17
CA ALA A 297 26.72 -29.57 -6.50
C ALA A 297 27.93 -30.52 -6.54
N LEU A 298 29.07 -30.08 -5.99
CA LEU A 298 30.29 -30.88 -5.91
C LEU A 298 30.11 -32.14 -5.04
N ALA A 299 29.35 -32.04 -3.95
CA ALA A 299 29.02 -33.19 -3.11
C ALA A 299 28.18 -34.26 -3.85
N ARG A 300 27.52 -33.88 -4.96
CA ARG A 300 26.81 -34.80 -5.87
C ARG A 300 27.67 -35.29 -7.04
N GLY A 301 28.93 -34.86 -7.12
CA GLY A 301 29.83 -35.23 -8.20
C GLY A 301 29.49 -34.58 -9.55
N VAL A 302 28.62 -33.56 -9.57
CA VAL A 302 28.27 -32.81 -10.77
C VAL A 302 28.86 -31.41 -10.65
N PRO A 303 30.02 -31.12 -11.27
CA PRO A 303 30.61 -29.80 -11.20
C PRO A 303 29.71 -28.77 -11.91
N PRO A 304 29.47 -27.59 -11.31
CA PRO A 304 28.78 -26.49 -11.98
C PRO A 304 29.47 -26.08 -13.27
N GLN A 305 28.69 -25.64 -14.26
CA GLN A 305 29.27 -24.99 -15.45
C GLN A 305 30.01 -23.72 -15.00
N LEU A 306 31.29 -23.62 -15.38
CA LEU A 306 32.08 -22.43 -15.13
C LEU A 306 31.54 -21.28 -15.97
N VAL A 307 31.34 -20.14 -15.32
CA VAL A 307 31.13 -18.86 -16.00
C VAL A 307 32.46 -18.12 -15.95
N PRO A 308 32.92 -17.48 -17.04
CA PRO A 308 34.08 -16.60 -16.95
C PRO A 308 33.82 -15.55 -15.85
N ASP A 309 34.72 -15.46 -14.86
CA ASP A 309 34.66 -14.49 -13.75
C ASP A 309 34.93 -13.05 -14.22
N GLY A 310 34.52 -12.69 -15.44
CA GLY A 310 34.61 -11.34 -15.95
C GLY A 310 33.68 -10.43 -15.14
N ASP A 311 34.23 -9.34 -14.60
CA ASP A 311 33.46 -8.28 -13.95
C ASP A 311 32.67 -7.49 -15.00
N ASN A 312 31.63 -8.12 -15.55
CA ASN A 312 30.62 -7.47 -16.39
C ASN A 312 29.51 -6.86 -15.52
N SER A 313 29.73 -6.69 -14.21
CA SER A 313 28.70 -6.19 -13.29
C SER A 313 28.19 -4.81 -13.72
N GLY A 314 29.09 -3.91 -14.09
CA GLY A 314 28.76 -2.59 -14.63
C GLY A 314 27.90 -2.69 -15.89
N ALA A 315 28.32 -3.48 -16.88
CA ALA A 315 27.59 -3.63 -18.14
C ALA A 315 26.16 -4.19 -17.95
N THR A 316 25.99 -5.14 -17.03
CA THR A 316 24.67 -5.70 -16.73
C THR A 316 23.77 -4.70 -16.00
N GLN A 317 24.31 -3.98 -15.01
CA GLN A 317 23.55 -2.94 -14.31
C GLN A 317 23.18 -1.79 -15.25
N ASP A 318 24.09 -1.38 -16.13
CA ASP A 318 23.85 -0.37 -17.16
C ASP A 318 22.72 -0.83 -18.10
N LEU A 319 22.73 -2.08 -18.57
CA LEU A 319 21.66 -2.63 -19.41
C LEU A 319 20.30 -2.58 -18.72
N VAL A 320 20.21 -2.98 -17.44
CA VAL A 320 18.95 -2.97 -16.69
C VAL A 320 18.47 -1.53 -16.49
N GLN A 321 19.36 -0.60 -16.13
CA GLN A 321 19.02 0.81 -15.99
C GLN A 321 18.59 1.44 -17.32
N ASP A 322 19.25 1.12 -18.42
CA ASP A 322 18.88 1.60 -19.75
C ASP A 322 17.49 1.10 -20.14
N ARG A 323 17.15 -0.16 -19.89
CA ARG A 323 15.79 -0.69 -20.10
C ARG A 323 14.73 -0.01 -19.24
N ILE A 324 15.06 0.34 -18.00
CA ILE A 324 14.15 1.10 -17.13
C ILE A 324 13.97 2.53 -17.65
N ARG A 325 15.03 3.17 -18.17
CA ARG A 325 14.91 4.47 -18.82
C ARG A 325 14.07 4.40 -20.09
N ASP A 326 14.30 3.39 -20.94
CA ASP A 326 13.51 3.15 -22.16
C ASP A 326 12.03 2.94 -21.83
N TRP A 327 11.72 2.20 -20.76
CA TRP A 327 10.36 2.07 -20.24
C TRP A 327 9.76 3.42 -19.84
N ALA A 328 10.48 4.21 -19.03
CA ALA A 328 10.00 5.51 -18.58
C ALA A 328 9.82 6.50 -19.74
N ASP A 329 10.68 6.46 -20.75
CA ASP A 329 10.59 7.24 -21.98
C ASP A 329 9.42 6.79 -22.87
N GLY A 330 9.03 5.51 -22.79
CA GLY A 330 7.85 4.95 -23.46
C GLY A 330 6.51 5.34 -22.82
N LEU A 331 6.50 5.83 -21.58
CA LEU A 331 5.28 6.28 -20.90
C LEU A 331 4.71 7.54 -21.56
N ASP A 332 3.39 7.64 -21.60
CA ASP A 332 2.76 8.93 -21.86
C ASP A 332 3.17 9.93 -20.75
N ARG A 333 3.51 11.16 -21.14
CA ARG A 333 4.01 12.17 -20.18
C ARG A 333 3.06 12.42 -19.00
N TRP A 334 1.74 12.25 -19.19
CA TRP A 334 0.76 12.38 -18.11
C TRP A 334 0.85 11.20 -17.14
N GLN A 335 1.13 10.00 -17.63
CA GLN A 335 1.33 8.83 -16.78
C GLN A 335 2.52 9.01 -15.84
N ALA A 336 3.67 9.47 -16.36
CA ALA A 336 4.85 9.74 -15.55
C ALA A 336 4.59 10.80 -14.46
N VAL A 337 3.85 11.88 -14.81
CA VAL A 337 3.42 12.91 -13.85
C VAL A 337 2.51 12.34 -12.78
N ARG A 338 1.49 11.57 -13.16
CA ARG A 338 0.53 10.96 -12.23
C ARG A 338 1.22 10.02 -11.25
N MET A 339 2.09 9.14 -11.75
CA MET A 339 2.92 8.25 -10.94
C MET A 339 3.75 9.03 -9.93
N THR A 340 4.50 10.03 -10.39
CA THR A 340 5.38 10.83 -9.53
C THR A 340 4.57 11.60 -8.48
N ALA A 341 3.44 12.19 -8.86
CA ALA A 341 2.58 12.91 -7.92
C ALA A 341 1.93 11.98 -6.89
N ALA A 342 1.44 10.81 -7.31
CA ALA A 342 0.85 9.82 -6.41
C ALA A 342 1.87 9.33 -5.35
N LEU A 343 3.12 9.10 -5.77
CA LEU A 343 4.20 8.74 -4.85
C LEU A 343 4.50 9.84 -3.83
N GLN A 344 4.43 11.12 -4.24
CA GLN A 344 4.62 12.25 -3.34
C GLN A 344 3.47 12.39 -2.35
N GLU A 345 2.22 12.23 -2.80
CA GLU A 345 1.07 12.23 -1.90
C GLU A 345 1.18 11.12 -0.84
N ALA A 346 1.53 9.91 -1.27
CA ALA A 346 1.63 8.76 -0.39
C ALA A 346 2.80 8.87 0.62
N ALA A 347 3.83 9.64 0.29
CA ALA A 347 4.90 10.03 1.21
C ALA A 347 4.52 11.21 2.15
N SER A 348 3.24 11.58 2.23
CA SER A 348 2.73 12.73 2.98
C SER A 348 3.32 14.08 2.51
N LEU A 349 3.52 14.24 1.19
CA LEU A 349 4.02 15.47 0.56
C LEU A 349 3.00 16.06 -0.44
N PRO A 350 1.76 16.38 -0.01
CA PRO A 350 0.68 16.80 -0.91
C PRO A 350 0.98 18.13 -1.64
N ASP A 351 1.71 19.06 -1.03
CA ASP A 351 2.14 20.29 -1.69
C ASP A 351 3.08 20.03 -2.87
N THR A 352 4.01 19.09 -2.70
CA THR A 352 4.92 18.67 -3.76
C THR A 352 4.13 18.03 -4.91
N ALA A 353 3.22 17.11 -4.58
CA ALA A 353 2.34 16.49 -5.56
C ALA A 353 1.52 17.54 -6.34
N LEU A 354 0.92 18.51 -5.63
CA LEU A 354 0.14 19.57 -6.25
C LEU A 354 0.99 20.43 -7.20
N ARG A 355 2.23 20.79 -6.81
CA ARG A 355 3.14 21.57 -7.68
C ARG A 355 3.49 20.83 -8.96
N ILE A 356 3.77 19.52 -8.87
CA ILE A 356 4.06 18.66 -10.02
C ILE A 356 2.85 18.65 -10.97
N LEU A 357 1.67 18.36 -10.44
CA LEU A 357 0.42 18.32 -11.22
C LEU A 357 0.06 19.70 -11.80
N GLN A 358 0.31 20.79 -11.07
CA GLN A 358 0.02 22.16 -11.52
C GLN A 358 0.88 22.54 -12.74
N LYS A 359 2.18 22.21 -12.74
CA LYS A 359 3.05 22.42 -13.91
C LYS A 359 2.53 21.64 -15.12
N ALA A 360 2.06 20.41 -14.92
CA ALA A 360 1.48 19.60 -15.97
C ALA A 360 0.17 20.20 -16.54
N VAL A 361 -0.73 20.70 -15.68
CA VAL A 361 -1.95 21.40 -16.11
C VAL A 361 -1.64 22.67 -16.91
N GLN A 362 -0.61 23.43 -16.51
CA GLN A 362 -0.18 24.66 -17.19
C GLN A 362 0.37 24.42 -18.59
N ALA A 363 0.84 23.20 -18.90
CA ALA A 363 1.29 22.82 -20.23
C ALA A 363 0.15 22.76 -21.28
N LYS A 364 -1.12 22.96 -20.87
CA LYS A 364 -2.33 23.10 -21.72
C LYS A 364 -2.42 22.08 -22.86
N PRO A 365 -2.47 20.78 -22.56
CA PRO A 365 -2.57 19.79 -23.61
C PRO A 365 -4.00 19.66 -24.13
N GLY A 366 -4.11 19.06 -25.31
CA GLY A 366 -5.40 18.63 -25.85
C GLY A 366 -6.10 17.63 -24.94
N ASP A 367 -7.38 17.35 -25.23
CA ASP A 367 -8.23 16.47 -24.45
C ASP A 367 -7.94 14.99 -24.74
N THR A 368 -6.85 14.45 -24.18
CA THR A 368 -6.54 13.01 -24.22
C THR A 368 -7.11 12.28 -23.00
N PRO A 369 -7.36 10.95 -23.08
CA PRO A 369 -7.75 10.15 -21.93
C PRO A 369 -6.78 10.27 -20.75
N GLU A 370 -5.47 10.22 -21.01
CA GLU A 370 -4.41 10.28 -20.00
C GLU A 370 -4.35 11.67 -19.34
N TYR A 371 -4.56 12.74 -20.12
CA TYR A 371 -4.71 14.09 -19.58
C TYR A 371 -5.95 14.20 -18.68
N THR A 372 -7.06 13.58 -19.06
CA THR A 372 -8.30 13.59 -18.26
C THR A 372 -8.06 12.93 -16.90
N LEU A 373 -7.32 11.81 -16.87
CA LEU A 373 -6.95 11.15 -15.61
C LEU A 373 -5.97 12.01 -14.78
N MET A 374 -4.99 12.66 -15.42
CA MET A 374 -4.08 13.58 -14.72
C MET A 374 -4.81 14.78 -14.12
N LEU A 375 -5.76 15.34 -14.86
CA LEU A 375 -6.61 16.43 -14.39
C LEU A 375 -7.48 15.98 -13.20
N ALA A 376 -7.96 14.74 -13.21
CA ALA A 376 -8.69 14.16 -12.07
C ALA A 376 -7.80 14.05 -10.83
N ASP A 377 -6.55 13.61 -10.98
CA ASP A 377 -5.59 13.57 -9.87
C ASP A 377 -5.29 14.97 -9.32
N TRP A 378 -5.08 15.96 -10.20
CA TRP A 378 -4.92 17.36 -9.77
C TRP A 378 -6.13 17.90 -9.00
N VAL A 379 -7.34 17.63 -9.49
CA VAL A 379 -8.59 18.01 -8.79
C VAL A 379 -8.66 17.34 -7.43
N LYS A 380 -8.37 16.04 -7.35
CA LYS A 380 -8.37 15.25 -6.11
C LYS A 380 -7.37 15.78 -5.09
N THR A 381 -6.11 16.03 -5.50
CA THR A 381 -5.08 16.61 -4.64
C THR A 381 -5.48 17.99 -4.12
N ARG A 382 -6.03 18.85 -4.99
CA ARG A 382 -6.44 20.21 -4.63
C ARG A 382 -7.65 20.24 -3.70
N LEU A 383 -8.62 19.34 -3.90
CA LEU A 383 -9.76 19.16 -2.99
C LEU A 383 -9.30 18.69 -1.60
N ARG A 384 -8.27 17.84 -1.52
CA ARG A 384 -7.71 17.38 -0.23
C ARG A 384 -7.06 18.52 0.57
N LEU A 385 -6.38 19.45 -0.11
CA LEU A 385 -5.87 20.70 0.48
C LEU A 385 -6.99 21.75 0.69
N ALA A 386 -8.24 21.38 0.41
CA ALA A 386 -9.45 22.10 0.76
C ALA A 386 -9.47 23.58 0.31
N ARG A 387 -9.04 23.79 -0.94
CA ARG A 387 -9.13 25.06 -1.68
C ARG A 387 -10.41 25.10 -2.53
N TYR A 388 -11.58 25.00 -1.89
CA TYR A 388 -12.87 24.81 -2.57
C TYR A 388 -13.41 26.06 -3.29
N ASP A 389 -12.98 27.25 -2.87
CA ASP A 389 -13.35 28.55 -3.46
C ASP A 389 -12.55 28.92 -4.72
N ASP A 390 -11.63 28.06 -5.11
CA ASP A 390 -10.71 28.30 -6.20
C ASP A 390 -11.39 28.23 -7.59
N ILE A 391 -11.26 29.31 -8.37
CA ILE A 391 -11.86 29.43 -9.71
C ILE A 391 -11.25 28.40 -10.67
N GLU A 392 -9.94 28.14 -10.57
CA GLU A 392 -9.27 27.18 -11.42
C GLU A 392 -9.72 25.75 -11.09
N LEU A 393 -9.91 25.43 -9.81
CA LEU A 393 -10.45 24.13 -9.38
C LEU A 393 -11.84 23.90 -9.98
N ARG A 394 -12.74 24.87 -9.83
CA ARG A 394 -14.11 24.78 -10.38
C ARG A 394 -14.10 24.65 -11.90
N THR A 395 -13.20 25.35 -12.58
CA THR A 395 -13.03 25.24 -14.03
C THR A 395 -12.58 23.85 -14.45
N ALA A 396 -11.61 23.26 -13.74
CA ALA A 396 -11.14 21.90 -14.00
C ALA A 396 -12.21 20.85 -13.72
N ILE A 397 -12.96 20.97 -12.62
CA ILE A 397 -14.05 20.02 -12.30
C ILE A 397 -15.10 20.04 -13.41
N ARG A 398 -15.54 21.23 -13.85
CA ARG A 398 -16.46 21.35 -14.99
C ARG A 398 -15.89 20.72 -16.26
N ARG A 399 -14.59 20.90 -16.50
CA ARG A 399 -13.92 20.23 -17.63
C ARG A 399 -13.94 18.72 -17.49
N LEU A 400 -13.66 18.16 -16.31
CA LEU A 400 -13.76 16.70 -16.06
C LEU A 400 -15.16 16.15 -16.31
N VAL A 401 -16.19 16.87 -15.87
CA VAL A 401 -17.59 16.51 -16.14
C VAL A 401 -17.86 16.51 -17.65
N ASN A 402 -17.42 17.54 -18.37
CA ASN A 402 -17.59 17.62 -19.83
C ASN A 402 -16.81 16.54 -20.59
N LEU A 403 -15.66 16.13 -20.06
CA LEU A 403 -14.85 15.03 -20.60
C LEU A 403 -15.42 13.64 -20.25
N GLY A 404 -16.50 13.56 -19.48
CA GLY A 404 -17.16 12.31 -19.12
C GLY A 404 -16.39 11.48 -18.08
N HIS A 405 -15.49 12.09 -17.31
CA HIS A 405 -14.78 11.37 -16.25
C HIS A 405 -15.75 10.92 -15.14
N LEU A 406 -15.71 9.64 -14.76
CA LEU A 406 -16.64 9.02 -13.80
C LEU A 406 -16.70 9.75 -12.44
N MET A 407 -15.56 10.23 -11.95
CA MET A 407 -15.50 10.97 -10.67
C MET A 407 -15.87 12.45 -10.78
N GLY A 408 -15.97 13.00 -12.00
CA GLY A 408 -16.24 14.43 -12.22
C GLY A 408 -17.49 14.93 -11.48
N PRO A 409 -18.66 14.27 -11.61
CA PRO A 409 -19.88 14.66 -10.90
C PRO A 409 -19.75 14.62 -9.37
N TYR A 410 -18.96 13.70 -8.81
CA TYR A 410 -18.75 13.59 -7.37
C TYR A 410 -17.82 14.69 -6.85
N TYR A 411 -16.78 15.05 -7.61
CA TYR A 411 -15.94 16.21 -7.29
C TYR A 411 -16.73 17.52 -7.37
N GLN A 412 -17.61 17.66 -8.36
CA GLN A 412 -18.53 18.79 -8.48
C GLN A 412 -19.47 18.85 -7.27
N PHE A 413 -20.08 17.73 -6.91
CA PHE A 413 -20.95 17.61 -5.73
C PHE A 413 -20.24 18.03 -4.44
N LEU A 414 -19.00 17.58 -4.23
CA LEU A 414 -18.19 17.98 -3.07
C LEU A 414 -17.87 19.48 -3.09
N CYS A 415 -17.37 20.00 -4.21
CA CYS A 415 -16.99 21.39 -4.33
C CYS A 415 -18.18 22.33 -4.13
N ASP A 416 -19.32 22.01 -4.74
CA ASP A 416 -20.54 22.81 -4.62
C ASP A 416 -21.08 22.78 -3.19
N ALA A 417 -21.06 21.62 -2.51
CA ALA A 417 -21.46 21.53 -1.11
C ALA A 417 -20.61 22.44 -0.20
N PHE A 418 -19.29 22.49 -0.41
CA PHE A 418 -18.42 23.37 0.37
C PHE A 418 -18.63 24.86 0.08
N VAL A 419 -18.84 25.24 -1.19
CA VAL A 419 -19.01 26.64 -1.61
C VAL A 419 -20.41 27.18 -1.30
N MET A 420 -21.43 26.32 -1.35
CA MET A 420 -22.84 26.73 -1.24
C MET A 420 -23.43 26.52 0.15
N SER A 421 -22.69 25.96 1.11
CA SER A 421 -23.21 25.69 2.47
C SER A 421 -23.77 26.93 3.20
N HIS A 422 -23.45 28.14 2.74
CA HIS A 422 -23.86 29.41 3.35
C HIS A 422 -25.01 30.13 2.62
N ILE A 423 -25.40 29.70 1.40
CA ILE A 423 -26.15 30.58 0.47
C ILE A 423 -27.56 30.07 0.11
N THR A 424 -27.99 28.90 0.61
CA THR A 424 -29.20 28.11 0.27
C THR A 424 -28.85 26.86 -0.55
N GLY A 425 -29.47 25.73 -0.22
CA GLY A 425 -29.28 24.46 -0.95
C GLY A 425 -28.94 23.24 -0.11
N ALA A 426 -28.83 23.35 1.22
CA ALA A 426 -28.59 22.20 2.10
C ALA A 426 -29.58 21.06 1.81
N ASP A 427 -30.88 21.37 1.70
CA ASP A 427 -31.92 20.38 1.37
C ASP A 427 -31.67 19.65 0.04
N ALA A 428 -31.12 20.33 -0.97
CA ALA A 428 -30.83 19.71 -2.26
C ALA A 428 -29.67 18.71 -2.15
N TYR A 429 -28.59 19.06 -1.43
CA TYR A 429 -27.46 18.14 -1.19
C TYR A 429 -27.88 16.97 -0.30
N ILE A 430 -28.69 17.23 0.72
CA ILE A 430 -29.29 16.20 1.58
C ILE A 430 -30.16 15.24 0.77
N ALA A 431 -31.02 15.77 -0.11
CA ALA A 431 -31.84 14.97 -1.01
C ALA A 431 -30.99 14.13 -1.96
N GLN A 432 -29.88 14.68 -2.48
CA GLN A 432 -28.95 13.95 -3.33
C GLN A 432 -28.22 12.83 -2.58
N CYS A 433 -27.79 13.06 -1.33
CA CYS A 433 -27.25 12.00 -0.47
C CYS A 433 -28.27 10.88 -0.23
N ARG A 434 -29.54 11.22 0.06
CA ARG A 434 -30.62 10.25 0.23
C ARG A 434 -30.98 9.51 -1.06
N LYS A 435 -30.88 10.17 -2.22
CA LYS A 435 -31.04 9.50 -3.51
C LYS A 435 -29.92 8.49 -3.73
N PHE A 436 -28.68 8.87 -3.43
CA PHE A 436 -27.52 7.98 -3.54
C PHE A 436 -27.67 6.72 -2.68
N THR A 437 -28.19 6.81 -1.44
CA THR A 437 -28.40 5.63 -0.59
C THR A 437 -29.36 4.60 -1.20
N GLY A 438 -30.33 5.04 -2.01
CA GLY A 438 -31.26 4.15 -2.73
C GLY A 438 -30.71 3.57 -4.03
N GLU A 439 -29.73 4.23 -4.66
CA GLU A 439 -29.33 3.95 -6.05
C GLU A 439 -27.85 3.57 -6.22
N TYR A 440 -27.02 3.62 -5.17
CA TYR A 440 -25.55 3.49 -5.28
C TYR A 440 -25.09 2.22 -6.01
N LYS A 441 -25.77 1.08 -5.84
CA LYS A 441 -25.39 -0.17 -6.53
C LYS A 441 -25.53 -0.06 -8.05
N THR A 442 -26.56 0.64 -8.51
CA THR A 442 -26.80 0.88 -9.93
C THR A 442 -25.87 1.96 -10.46
N LEU A 443 -25.65 3.04 -9.69
CA LEU A 443 -24.78 4.14 -10.08
C LEU A 443 -23.31 3.73 -10.20
N LEU A 444 -22.85 2.80 -9.36
CA LEU A 444 -21.45 2.42 -9.23
C LEU A 444 -21.11 1.07 -9.89
N VAL A 445 -22.04 0.47 -10.65
CA VAL A 445 -21.82 -0.86 -11.25
C VAL A 445 -20.66 -0.85 -12.25
N GLU A 446 -20.53 0.21 -13.03
CA GLU A 446 -19.48 0.42 -14.04
C GLU A 446 -18.18 1.00 -13.46
N PHE A 447 -18.16 1.33 -12.16
CA PHE A 447 -16.99 1.95 -11.54
C PHE A 447 -15.93 0.88 -11.24
N PRO A 448 -14.65 1.15 -11.55
CA PRO A 448 -13.55 0.40 -10.97
C PRO A 448 -13.68 0.36 -9.43
N PRO A 449 -13.31 -0.74 -8.76
CA PRO A 449 -13.49 -0.89 -7.31
C PRO A 449 -12.98 0.30 -6.49
N THR A 450 -11.79 0.82 -6.82
CA THR A 450 -11.19 1.99 -6.17
C THR A 450 -12.04 3.26 -6.31
N MET A 451 -12.53 3.54 -7.51
CA MET A 451 -13.38 4.70 -7.79
C MET A 451 -14.75 4.58 -7.14
N ALA A 452 -15.33 3.37 -7.09
CA ALA A 452 -16.60 3.13 -6.40
C ALA A 452 -16.49 3.47 -4.91
N VAL A 453 -15.39 3.04 -4.26
CA VAL A 453 -15.12 3.38 -2.86
C VAL A 453 -14.89 4.88 -2.69
N ASP A 454 -14.06 5.50 -3.54
CA ASP A 454 -13.81 6.95 -3.48
C ASP A 454 -15.11 7.77 -3.67
N ALA A 455 -16.03 7.34 -4.53
CA ALA A 455 -17.33 7.98 -4.73
C ALA A 455 -18.21 7.90 -3.46
N VAL A 456 -18.29 6.73 -2.81
CA VAL A 456 -19.00 6.57 -1.53
C VAL A 456 -18.38 7.48 -0.46
N LEU A 457 -17.05 7.50 -0.34
CA LEU A 457 -16.34 8.32 0.63
C LEU A 457 -16.61 9.82 0.42
N ILE A 458 -16.65 10.29 -0.84
CA ILE A 458 -17.00 11.68 -1.16
C ILE A 458 -18.43 12.00 -0.73
N VAL A 459 -19.39 11.11 -1.01
CA VAL A 459 -20.78 11.31 -0.56
C VAL A 459 -20.86 11.36 0.97
N CYS A 460 -20.10 10.52 1.68
CA CYS A 460 -19.99 10.58 3.14
C CYS A 460 -19.38 11.91 3.62
N GLN A 461 -18.39 12.44 2.91
CA GLN A 461 -17.82 13.75 3.22
C GLN A 461 -18.85 14.86 3.11
N VAL A 462 -19.59 14.92 2.00
CA VAL A 462 -20.67 15.89 1.79
C VAL A 462 -21.76 15.73 2.85
N ALA A 463 -22.18 14.49 3.11
CA ALA A 463 -23.19 14.19 4.10
C ALA A 463 -22.81 14.79 5.46
N SER A 464 -21.58 14.56 5.94
CA SER A 464 -21.08 15.12 7.20
C SER A 464 -21.03 16.65 7.28
N LEU A 465 -21.06 17.38 6.16
CA LEU A 465 -21.19 18.85 6.20
C LEU A 465 -22.58 19.27 6.66
N TYR A 466 -23.60 18.44 6.42
CA TYR A 466 -25.00 18.75 6.67
C TYR A 466 -25.64 17.85 7.74
N GLY A 467 -24.91 16.89 8.29
CA GLY A 467 -25.37 15.96 9.33
C GLY A 467 -24.72 14.58 9.24
N GLU A 468 -25.12 13.65 10.09
CA GLU A 468 -24.36 12.39 10.26
C GLU A 468 -24.94 11.17 9.52
N PHE A 469 -26.00 11.36 8.72
CA PHE A 469 -26.64 10.41 7.77
C PHE A 469 -26.38 8.91 8.01
N PRO A 470 -27.01 8.29 9.02
CA PRO A 470 -26.95 6.83 9.24
C PRO A 470 -27.43 6.01 8.05
N GLU A 471 -28.24 6.58 7.15
CA GLU A 471 -28.75 5.95 5.93
C GLU A 471 -27.64 5.56 4.95
N LEU A 472 -26.40 6.08 5.11
CA LEU A 472 -25.23 5.71 4.31
C LEU A 472 -24.55 4.40 4.75
N ILE A 473 -24.94 3.81 5.89
CA ILE A 473 -24.38 2.54 6.38
C ILE A 473 -24.35 1.44 5.30
N PRO A 474 -25.43 1.18 4.52
CA PRO A 474 -25.41 0.15 3.48
C PRO A 474 -24.42 0.45 2.33
N ALA A 475 -24.25 1.73 1.96
CA ALA A 475 -23.28 2.14 0.94
C ALA A 475 -21.84 1.98 1.43
N LEU A 476 -21.59 2.24 2.73
CA LEU A 476 -20.29 2.04 3.37
C LEU A 476 -19.94 0.55 3.53
N HIS A 477 -20.90 -0.32 3.86
CA HIS A 477 -20.66 -1.77 3.80
C HIS A 477 -20.28 -2.22 2.39
N PHE A 478 -21.00 -1.75 1.36
CA PHE A 478 -20.64 -2.03 -0.03
C PHE A 478 -19.22 -1.55 -0.38
N ALA A 479 -18.82 -0.37 0.10
CA ALA A 479 -17.47 0.14 -0.10
C ALA A 479 -16.42 -0.73 0.62
N CYS A 480 -16.69 -1.16 1.85
CA CYS A 480 -15.84 -2.12 2.56
C CYS A 480 -15.69 -3.43 1.78
N ASP A 481 -16.80 -4.03 1.34
CA ASP A 481 -16.79 -5.29 0.59
C ASP A 481 -15.98 -5.17 -0.71
N ARG A 482 -16.16 -4.06 -1.45
CA ARG A 482 -15.41 -3.79 -2.67
C ARG A 482 -13.92 -3.61 -2.41
N ALA A 483 -13.55 -2.83 -1.38
CA ALA A 483 -12.14 -2.63 -1.04
C ALA A 483 -11.48 -3.93 -0.54
N GLU A 484 -12.19 -4.74 0.23
CA GLU A 484 -11.71 -6.02 0.73
C GLU A 484 -11.50 -7.04 -0.40
N GLN A 485 -12.45 -7.15 -1.33
CA GLN A 485 -12.30 -7.96 -2.55
C GLN A 485 -11.14 -7.48 -3.43
N ASP A 486 -10.94 -6.16 -3.51
CA ASP A 486 -9.84 -5.56 -4.27
C ASP A 486 -8.48 -5.70 -3.55
N GLY A 487 -8.45 -6.10 -2.28
CA GLY A 487 -7.24 -6.11 -1.45
C GLY A 487 -6.73 -4.71 -1.08
N ASP A 488 -7.56 -3.68 -1.22
CA ASP A 488 -7.21 -2.28 -0.97
C ASP A 488 -7.38 -1.93 0.52
N ASP A 489 -6.39 -2.28 1.32
CA ASP A 489 -6.41 -2.06 2.78
C ASP A 489 -6.62 -0.58 3.17
N ILE A 490 -6.16 0.38 2.37
CA ILE A 490 -6.22 1.80 2.72
C ILE A 490 -7.61 2.35 2.49
N ARG A 491 -8.22 2.06 1.33
CA ARG A 491 -9.61 2.44 1.07
C ARG A 491 -10.56 1.66 1.96
N LEU A 492 -10.25 0.40 2.31
CA LEU A 492 -10.96 -0.38 3.32
C LEU A 492 -10.90 0.30 4.69
N ALA A 493 -9.71 0.69 5.15
CA ALA A 493 -9.54 1.40 6.41
C ALA A 493 -10.28 2.76 6.42
N ALA A 494 -10.25 3.50 5.31
CA ALA A 494 -11.00 4.74 5.15
C ALA A 494 -12.52 4.51 5.23
N ALA A 495 -13.05 3.51 4.53
CA ALA A 495 -14.46 3.15 4.56
C ALA A 495 -14.89 2.65 5.96
N ARG A 496 -14.06 1.85 6.63
CA ARG A 496 -14.30 1.39 8.01
C ARG A 496 -14.30 2.55 9.01
N ALA A 497 -13.42 3.55 8.84
CA ALA A 497 -13.41 4.74 9.68
C ALA A 497 -14.71 5.57 9.52
N GLU A 498 -15.14 5.82 8.28
CA GLU A 498 -16.40 6.52 8.02
C GLU A 498 -17.63 5.70 8.49
N LEU A 499 -17.61 4.38 8.32
CA LEU A 499 -18.65 3.47 8.83
C LEU A 499 -18.73 3.51 10.36
N ALA A 500 -17.60 3.51 11.06
CA ALA A 500 -17.55 3.61 12.51
C ALA A 500 -18.23 4.87 13.04
N ILE A 501 -18.04 6.02 12.36
CA ILE A 501 -18.75 7.27 12.68
C ILE A 501 -20.27 7.03 12.66
N ARG A 502 -20.79 6.50 11.54
CA ARG A 502 -22.24 6.32 11.35
C ARG A 502 -22.82 5.29 12.32
N LEU A 503 -22.09 4.21 12.59
CA LEU A 503 -22.49 3.20 13.57
C LEU A 503 -22.55 3.77 14.98
N ALA A 504 -21.57 4.57 15.39
CA ALA A 504 -21.57 5.23 16.69
C ALA A 504 -22.77 6.19 16.85
N ILE A 505 -23.12 6.93 15.79
CA ILE A 505 -24.31 7.79 15.76
C ILE A 505 -25.60 6.97 15.81
N ASN A 506 -25.64 5.81 15.16
CA ASN A 506 -26.78 4.90 15.16
C ASN A 506 -26.86 4.00 16.43
N GLY A 507 -26.03 4.27 17.45
CA GLY A 507 -26.04 3.53 18.72
C GLY A 507 -25.35 2.16 18.68
N LYS A 508 -24.74 1.77 17.56
CA LYS A 508 -23.97 0.53 17.40
C LYS A 508 -22.50 0.72 17.80
N ILE A 509 -22.29 1.06 19.07
CA ILE A 509 -21.01 1.57 19.58
C ILE A 509 -19.89 0.51 19.49
N ASP A 510 -20.16 -0.73 19.87
CA ASP A 510 -19.13 -1.78 19.94
C ASP A 510 -18.65 -2.21 18.55
N GLU A 511 -19.57 -2.27 17.57
CA GLU A 511 -19.25 -2.51 16.16
C GLU A 511 -18.35 -1.41 15.61
N GLY A 512 -18.69 -0.13 15.88
CA GLY A 512 -17.87 1.01 15.52
C GLY A 512 -16.47 0.96 16.14
N GLU A 513 -16.34 0.57 17.42
CA GLU A 513 -15.05 0.48 18.10
C GLU A 513 -14.14 -0.60 17.48
N SER A 514 -14.70 -1.73 17.04
CA SER A 514 -13.94 -2.75 16.31
C SER A 514 -13.36 -2.19 15.02
N LEU A 515 -14.19 -1.52 14.22
CA LEU A 515 -13.80 -0.93 12.94
C LEU A 515 -12.73 0.16 13.08
N VAL A 516 -12.80 0.98 14.14
CA VAL A 516 -11.74 1.97 14.45
C VAL A 516 -10.39 1.29 14.67
N LYS A 517 -10.37 0.21 15.46
CA LYS A 517 -9.12 -0.52 15.75
C LYS A 517 -8.52 -1.10 14.48
N GLU A 518 -9.35 -1.65 13.61
CA GLU A 518 -8.93 -2.19 12.31
C GLU A 518 -8.38 -1.10 11.39
N ALA A 519 -9.08 0.03 11.26
CA ALA A 519 -8.64 1.15 10.44
C ALA A 519 -7.28 1.71 10.93
N LEU A 520 -7.10 1.86 12.24
CA LEU A 520 -5.85 2.35 12.82
C LEU A 520 -4.68 1.35 12.70
N LYS A 521 -4.95 0.05 12.64
CA LYS A 521 -3.94 -0.99 12.40
C LYS A 521 -3.30 -0.84 11.02
N VAL A 522 -4.06 -0.35 10.03
CA VAL A 522 -3.55 -0.07 8.68
C VAL A 522 -2.94 1.34 8.61
N ALA A 523 -3.64 2.34 9.14
CA ALA A 523 -3.26 3.73 8.91
C ALA A 523 -1.96 4.14 9.62
N LYS A 524 -1.73 3.65 10.85
CA LYS A 524 -0.55 4.04 11.65
C LYS A 524 0.76 3.57 11.03
N PRO A 525 0.94 2.28 10.65
CA PRO A 525 2.18 1.82 10.04
C PRO A 525 2.50 2.50 8.72
N LEU A 526 1.49 2.95 7.96
CA LEU A 526 1.65 3.60 6.67
C LEU A 526 1.70 5.13 6.73
N HIS A 527 1.58 5.71 7.93
CA HIS A 527 1.43 7.16 8.10
C HIS A 527 0.30 7.79 7.27
N GLU A 528 -0.80 7.04 7.07
CA GLU A 528 -2.01 7.52 6.40
C GLU A 528 -2.82 8.44 7.33
N ARG A 529 -2.35 9.69 7.49
CA ARG A 529 -2.89 10.68 8.43
C ARG A 529 -4.36 10.98 8.23
N ARG A 530 -4.85 11.00 7.00
CA ARG A 530 -6.29 11.19 6.71
C ARG A 530 -7.14 10.10 7.30
N VAL A 531 -6.76 8.84 7.08
CA VAL A 531 -7.47 7.67 7.62
C VAL A 531 -7.33 7.64 9.14
N ALA A 532 -6.13 7.90 9.65
CA ALA A 532 -5.87 7.96 11.08
C ALA A 532 -6.72 9.03 11.78
N SER A 533 -6.75 10.27 11.26
CA SER A 533 -7.54 11.36 11.82
C SER A 533 -9.03 11.04 11.84
N THR A 534 -9.56 10.46 10.75
CA THR A 534 -10.97 10.05 10.64
C THR A 534 -11.31 8.92 11.64
N ALA A 535 -10.43 7.92 11.79
CA ALA A 535 -10.64 6.83 12.74
C ALA A 535 -10.52 7.30 14.21
N ILE A 536 -9.60 8.21 14.52
CA ILE A 536 -9.49 8.83 15.85
C ILE A 536 -10.72 9.69 16.15
N TYR A 537 -11.23 10.41 15.15
CA TYR A 537 -12.49 11.15 15.27
C TYR A 537 -13.67 10.22 15.60
N ALA A 538 -13.77 9.07 14.91
CA ALA A 538 -14.78 8.06 15.23
C ALA A 538 -14.64 7.52 16.66
N ASP A 539 -13.41 7.29 17.15
CA ASP A 539 -13.17 6.90 18.55
C ASP A 539 -13.64 7.97 19.53
N ALA A 540 -13.39 9.26 19.24
CA ALA A 540 -13.87 10.35 20.08
C ALA A 540 -15.41 10.35 20.20
N LEU A 541 -16.12 10.16 19.08
CA LEU A 541 -17.58 10.01 19.08
C LEU A 541 -18.04 8.79 19.89
N ILE A 542 -17.35 7.66 19.77
CA ILE A 542 -17.64 6.44 20.54
C ILE A 542 -17.49 6.70 22.04
N ARG A 543 -16.41 7.36 22.47
CA ARG A 543 -16.19 7.73 23.88
C ARG A 543 -17.26 8.69 24.37
N GLU A 544 -17.65 9.68 23.57
CA GLU A 544 -18.75 10.58 23.91
C GLU A 544 -20.06 9.80 24.13
N ARG A 545 -20.40 8.87 23.23
CA ARG A 545 -21.63 8.06 23.34
C ARG A 545 -21.64 7.13 24.54
N ARG A 546 -20.48 6.75 25.07
CA ARG A 546 -20.33 6.01 26.34
C ARG A 546 -20.33 6.89 27.58
N GLY A 547 -20.41 8.21 27.43
CA GLY A 547 -20.32 9.17 28.54
C GLY A 547 -18.90 9.40 29.05
N GLU A 548 -17.88 8.97 28.30
CA GLU A 548 -16.45 9.12 28.64
C GLU A 548 -15.91 10.49 28.17
N TYR A 549 -16.59 11.59 28.52
CA TYR A 549 -16.39 12.92 27.90
C TYR A 549 -14.96 13.46 28.01
N GLY A 550 -14.28 13.25 29.14
CA GLY A 550 -12.88 13.69 29.30
C GLY A 550 -11.93 13.01 28.32
N LYS A 551 -12.13 11.70 28.06
CA LYS A 551 -11.36 10.98 27.04
C LYS A 551 -11.74 11.43 25.65
N ALA A 552 -13.03 11.64 25.38
CA ALA A 552 -13.51 12.11 24.08
C ALA A 552 -12.85 13.45 23.68
N ILE A 553 -12.73 14.40 24.62
CA ILE A 553 -12.00 15.67 24.40
C ILE A 553 -10.54 15.40 24.02
N GLY A 554 -9.80 14.62 24.82
CA GLY A 554 -8.40 14.31 24.53
C GLY A 554 -8.19 13.62 23.17
N ILE A 555 -9.04 12.64 22.83
CA ILE A 555 -8.96 11.91 21.56
C ILE A 555 -9.32 12.83 20.38
N SER A 556 -10.34 13.68 20.51
CA SER A 556 -10.67 14.65 19.46
C SER A 556 -9.55 15.68 19.24
N HIS A 557 -8.77 16.03 20.27
CA HIS A 557 -7.56 16.82 20.10
C HIS A 557 -6.48 16.08 19.29
N MET A 558 -6.25 14.80 19.58
CA MET A 558 -5.35 13.96 18.78
C MET A 558 -5.79 13.85 17.31
N SER A 559 -7.10 13.75 17.04
CA SER A 559 -7.64 13.75 15.67
C SER A 559 -7.33 15.05 14.93
N TYR A 560 -7.46 16.19 15.62
CA TYR A 560 -7.10 17.51 15.10
C TYR A 560 -5.60 17.60 14.81
N GLU A 561 -4.74 17.19 15.74
CA GLU A 561 -3.28 17.20 15.52
C GLU A 561 -2.88 16.37 14.30
N GLN A 562 -3.49 15.20 14.09
CA GLN A 562 -3.24 14.39 12.89
C GLN A 562 -3.68 15.10 11.60
N ALA A 563 -4.74 15.91 11.65
CA ALA A 563 -5.30 16.58 10.48
C ALA A 563 -4.56 17.88 10.10
N VAL A 564 -4.07 18.64 11.09
CA VAL A 564 -3.40 19.93 10.90
C VAL A 564 -2.17 19.83 10.01
N TRP A 565 -1.36 18.79 10.21
CA TRP A 565 -0.10 18.65 9.48
C TRP A 565 -0.25 18.38 7.98
N ASP A 566 -1.43 17.94 7.55
CA ASP A 566 -1.74 17.62 6.14
C ASP A 566 -2.79 18.57 5.54
N GLU A 567 -3.08 19.68 6.23
CA GLU A 567 -4.12 20.65 5.84
C GLU A 567 -5.49 19.99 5.57
N LEU A 568 -5.82 18.93 6.31
CA LEU A 568 -7.07 18.18 6.14
C LEU A 568 -8.25 18.93 6.77
N ARG A 569 -8.59 20.08 6.21
CA ARG A 569 -9.53 21.06 6.80
C ARG A 569 -10.86 20.44 7.23
N LEU A 570 -11.43 19.52 6.46
CA LEU A 570 -12.67 18.83 6.85
C LEU A 570 -12.49 18.01 8.14
N CYS A 571 -11.39 17.27 8.26
CA CYS A 571 -11.09 16.47 9.45
C CYS A 571 -10.81 17.38 10.66
N MET A 572 -10.08 18.48 10.45
CA MET A 572 -9.83 19.51 11.47
C MET A 572 -11.15 20.09 11.99
N SER A 573 -12.04 20.51 11.09
CA SER A 573 -13.32 21.13 11.45
C SER A 573 -14.21 20.16 12.23
N ARG A 574 -14.34 18.90 11.77
CA ARG A 574 -15.09 17.86 12.51
C ARG A 574 -14.53 17.66 13.92
N ALA A 575 -13.21 17.51 14.06
CA ALA A 575 -12.55 17.28 15.35
C ALA A 575 -12.76 18.45 16.31
N LEU A 576 -12.60 19.70 15.82
CA LEU A 576 -12.78 20.90 16.63
C LEU A 576 -14.24 21.15 17.03
N LEU A 577 -15.22 20.78 16.21
CA LEU A 577 -16.63 20.89 16.58
C LEU A 577 -17.02 19.91 17.68
N VAL A 578 -16.47 18.70 17.65
CA VAL A 578 -16.67 17.74 18.75
C VAL A 578 -16.00 18.25 20.02
N GLN A 579 -14.78 18.77 19.93
CA GLN A 579 -14.12 19.42 21.07
C GLN A 579 -14.96 20.57 21.63
N LEU A 580 -15.48 21.44 20.76
CA LEU A 580 -16.31 22.58 21.16
C LEU A 580 -17.60 22.10 21.81
N ARG A 581 -18.33 21.17 21.18
CA ARG A 581 -19.56 20.58 21.74
C ARG A 581 -19.31 20.00 23.13
N LEU A 582 -18.27 19.19 23.28
CA LEU A 582 -17.92 18.55 24.54
C LEU A 582 -17.48 19.56 25.60
N ALA A 583 -16.68 20.56 25.22
CA ALA A 583 -16.27 21.63 26.12
C ALA A 583 -17.47 22.47 26.57
N CYS A 584 -18.36 22.84 25.64
CA CYS A 584 -19.57 23.61 25.92
C CYS A 584 -20.58 22.85 26.80
N ARG A 585 -20.60 21.50 26.76
CA ARG A 585 -21.51 20.64 27.54
C ARG A 585 -20.94 20.13 28.86
N TYR A 586 -19.65 19.83 28.90
CA TYR A 586 -19.03 19.10 30.02
C TYR A 586 -17.70 19.68 30.48
N GLY A 587 -17.13 20.64 29.76
CA GLY A 587 -15.83 21.23 30.05
C GLY A 587 -15.87 22.45 30.97
N ALA A 588 -14.69 22.79 31.49
CA ALA A 588 -14.43 24.09 32.09
C ALA A 588 -14.29 25.18 31.01
N GLU A 589 -14.50 26.43 31.38
CA GLU A 589 -14.40 27.61 30.49
C GLU A 589 -13.06 27.68 29.74
N GLU A 590 -11.97 27.21 30.36
CA GLU A 590 -10.64 27.11 29.76
C GLU A 590 -10.62 26.25 28.48
N ASN A 591 -11.34 25.12 28.47
CA ASN A 591 -11.42 24.24 27.29
C ASN A 591 -12.19 24.91 26.14
N VAL A 592 -13.27 25.63 26.46
CA VAL A 592 -14.05 26.37 25.45
C VAL A 592 -13.20 27.48 24.84
N ASN A 593 -12.44 28.21 25.66
CA ASN A 593 -11.56 29.29 25.20
C ASN A 593 -10.37 28.76 24.38
N MET A 594 -9.78 27.63 24.76
CA MET A 594 -8.74 26.97 23.97
C MET A 594 -9.25 26.57 22.58
N VAL A 595 -10.41 25.92 22.51
CA VAL A 595 -11.00 25.49 21.22
C VAL A 595 -11.40 26.69 20.38
N ARG A 596 -11.97 27.75 20.98
CA ARG A 596 -12.22 29.03 20.29
C ARG A 596 -10.94 29.62 19.72
N HIS A 597 -9.86 29.62 20.49
CA HIS A 597 -8.57 30.12 20.03
C HIS A 597 -8.06 29.30 18.84
N GLN A 598 -8.15 27.97 18.88
CA GLN A 598 -7.80 27.10 17.75
C GLN A 598 -8.65 27.37 16.51
N ILE A 599 -9.97 27.51 16.67
CA ILE A 599 -10.89 27.86 15.57
C ILE A 599 -10.56 29.23 14.97
N ASN A 600 -10.19 30.21 15.80
CA ASN A 600 -9.84 31.56 15.36
C ASN A 600 -8.44 31.66 14.74
N MET A 601 -7.53 30.75 15.10
CA MET A 601 -6.19 30.64 14.50
C MET A 601 -6.24 29.93 13.15
N GLY A 602 -7.17 28.99 12.96
CA GLY A 602 -7.52 28.49 11.63
C GLY A 602 -8.07 29.64 10.78
N SER A 603 -7.63 29.78 9.54
CA SER A 603 -8.10 30.88 8.70
C SER A 603 -9.64 30.81 8.64
N GLY A 604 -10.35 31.89 8.98
CA GLY A 604 -11.79 31.86 9.28
C GLY A 604 -12.72 31.26 8.20
N HIS A 605 -12.18 30.99 7.01
CA HIS A 605 -12.79 30.25 5.90
C HIS A 605 -12.93 28.73 6.14
N GLU A 606 -12.18 28.13 7.06
CA GLU A 606 -12.11 26.68 7.30
C GLU A 606 -13.35 26.09 7.99
N PHE A 607 -14.13 26.94 8.66
CA PHE A 607 -15.29 26.54 9.47
C PHE A 607 -16.65 26.82 8.82
N TRP A 608 -16.67 27.32 7.59
CA TRP A 608 -17.89 27.82 6.96
C TRP A 608 -18.97 26.75 6.83
N ALA A 609 -18.59 25.50 6.57
CA ALA A 609 -19.54 24.37 6.53
C ALA A 609 -20.22 24.08 7.87
N HIS A 610 -19.62 24.50 8.99
CA HIS A 610 -20.08 24.19 10.33
C HIS A 610 -20.32 25.43 11.20
N GLU A 611 -20.39 26.61 10.60
CA GLU A 611 -20.52 27.88 11.32
C GLU A 611 -21.80 27.91 12.17
N LEU A 612 -22.90 27.39 11.64
CA LEU A 612 -24.17 27.28 12.35
C LEU A 612 -24.09 26.32 13.55
N GLU A 613 -23.35 25.21 13.43
CA GLU A 613 -23.13 24.29 14.55
C GLU A 613 -22.21 24.91 15.61
N ARG A 614 -21.15 25.61 15.19
CA ARG A 614 -20.30 26.37 16.10
C ARG A 614 -21.12 27.38 16.89
N GLU A 615 -21.91 28.20 16.20
CA GLU A 615 -22.78 29.19 16.85
C GLU A 615 -23.81 28.54 17.79
N LEU A 616 -24.34 27.36 17.43
CA LEU A 616 -25.25 26.60 18.29
C LEU A 616 -24.57 26.23 19.61
N TYR A 617 -23.37 25.63 19.55
CA TYR A 617 -22.66 25.22 20.76
C TYR A 617 -22.18 26.41 21.60
N GLU A 618 -21.75 27.50 20.95
CA GLU A 618 -21.39 28.73 21.65
C GLU A 618 -22.61 29.39 22.33
N ALA A 619 -23.77 29.37 21.68
CA ALA A 619 -25.02 29.85 22.26
C ALA A 619 -25.50 28.94 23.41
N GLU A 620 -25.36 27.61 23.27
CA GLU A 620 -25.63 26.63 24.34
C GLU A 620 -24.76 26.94 25.58
N PHE A 621 -23.46 27.16 25.38
CA PHE A 621 -22.55 27.57 26.45
C PHE A 621 -22.95 28.91 27.06
N ALA A 622 -23.23 29.93 26.24
CA ALA A 622 -23.62 31.25 26.71
C ALA A 622 -24.90 31.22 27.56
N ILE A 623 -25.87 30.35 27.22
CA ILE A 623 -27.08 30.14 28.03
C ILE A 623 -26.73 29.52 29.38
N ARG A 624 -25.91 28.45 29.39
CA ARG A 624 -25.47 27.80 30.63
C ARG A 624 -24.69 28.73 31.55
N SER A 625 -23.85 29.57 30.96
CA SER A 625 -23.05 30.60 31.64
C SER A 625 -23.85 31.86 31.99
N LYS A 626 -25.14 31.91 31.67
CA LYS A 626 -26.05 33.05 31.92
C LYS A 626 -25.54 34.37 31.32
N GLU A 627 -24.91 34.32 30.16
CA GLU A 627 -24.44 35.52 29.46
C GLU A 627 -25.62 36.40 29.01
N PRO A 628 -25.54 37.73 29.19
CA PRO A 628 -26.54 38.65 28.68
C PRO A 628 -26.76 38.51 27.16
N GLY A 629 -28.02 38.41 26.73
CA GLY A 629 -28.39 38.33 25.31
C GLY A 629 -28.18 36.96 24.65
N ALA A 630 -27.82 35.91 25.41
CA ALA A 630 -27.66 34.55 24.90
C ALA A 630 -28.93 34.02 24.20
N THR A 631 -30.11 34.20 24.80
CA THR A 631 -31.41 33.82 24.21
C THR A 631 -31.70 34.55 22.89
N LYS A 632 -31.36 35.85 22.80
CA LYS A 632 -31.51 36.63 21.55
C LYS A 632 -30.53 36.19 20.46
N ARG A 633 -29.33 35.70 20.82
CA ARG A 633 -28.40 35.09 19.86
C ARG A 633 -28.97 33.77 19.35
N LEU A 634 -29.46 32.92 20.25
CA LEU A 634 -30.02 31.60 19.91
C LEU A 634 -31.29 31.70 19.03
N ALA A 635 -32.17 32.66 19.30
CA ALA A 635 -33.34 32.92 18.45
C ALA A 635 -32.95 33.35 17.03
N ARG A 636 -31.98 34.26 16.91
CA ARG A 636 -31.43 34.67 15.59
C ARG A 636 -30.78 33.50 14.86
N LEU A 637 -30.10 32.62 15.59
CA LEU A 637 -29.52 31.40 15.03
C LEU A 637 -30.61 30.47 14.48
N ALA A 638 -31.69 30.24 15.24
CA ALA A 638 -32.81 29.41 14.79
C ALA A 638 -33.42 29.95 13.49
N ASP A 639 -33.69 31.26 13.41
CA ASP A 639 -34.24 31.89 12.21
C ASP A 639 -33.27 31.81 11.02
N ARG A 640 -31.97 32.03 11.26
CA ARG A 640 -30.94 31.90 10.21
C ARG A 640 -30.83 30.46 9.71
N ALA A 641 -30.85 29.48 10.62
CA ALA A 641 -30.80 28.06 10.30
C ALA A 641 -32.00 27.63 9.45
N ARG A 642 -33.22 28.05 9.78
CA ARG A 642 -34.40 27.82 8.92
C ARG A 642 -34.25 28.49 7.55
N GLY A 643 -33.73 29.72 7.52
CA GLY A 643 -33.51 30.47 6.28
C GLY A 643 -32.58 29.79 5.27
N VAL A 644 -31.73 28.86 5.73
CA VAL A 644 -30.81 28.09 4.87
C VAL A 644 -31.16 26.59 4.77
N GLY A 645 -32.29 26.16 5.34
CA GLY A 645 -32.75 24.76 5.30
C GLY A 645 -32.01 23.82 6.27
N MET A 646 -31.51 24.33 7.41
CA MET A 646 -30.89 23.51 8.46
C MET A 646 -31.85 23.28 9.64
N ASP A 647 -32.98 22.62 9.35
CA ASP A 647 -34.07 22.40 10.32
C ASP A 647 -33.60 21.71 11.60
N VAL A 648 -32.65 20.78 11.52
CA VAL A 648 -32.09 20.09 12.70
C VAL A 648 -31.39 21.06 13.66
N ILE A 649 -30.69 22.07 13.14
CA ILE A 649 -30.05 23.11 13.97
C ILE A 649 -31.11 24.06 14.51
N ALA A 650 -32.08 24.46 13.68
CA ALA A 650 -33.18 25.32 14.10
C ALA A 650 -33.99 24.69 15.24
N GLU A 651 -34.41 23.43 15.11
CA GLU A 651 -35.13 22.69 16.13
C GLU A 651 -34.33 22.54 17.43
N LYS A 652 -33.01 22.28 17.33
CA LYS A 652 -32.15 22.23 18.53
C LYS A 652 -32.05 23.59 19.21
N ALA A 653 -31.91 24.66 18.44
CA ALA A 653 -31.87 26.02 18.97
C ALA A 653 -33.21 26.38 19.65
N GLU A 654 -34.34 26.03 19.06
CA GLU A 654 -35.67 26.22 19.67
C GLU A 654 -35.85 25.42 20.96
N LYS A 655 -35.42 24.16 20.97
CA LYS A 655 -35.46 23.30 22.17
C LYS A 655 -34.61 23.86 23.32
N LEU A 656 -33.53 24.57 23.02
CA LEU A 656 -32.67 25.23 24.00
C LEU A 656 -33.23 26.59 24.49
N LEU A 657 -34.19 27.19 23.76
CA LEU A 657 -34.88 28.41 24.18
C LEU A 657 -36.02 28.13 25.18
N ILE A 658 -36.60 26.93 25.12
CA ILE A 658 -37.63 26.42 26.03
C ILE A 658 -36.95 25.93 27.31
#